data_AF-A0A9Q1R597-F1
#
_entry.id   AF-A0A9Q1R597-F1
#
_cell.length_a   1.000
_cell.length_b   1.000
_cell.length_c   1.000
_cell.angle_alpha   90.00
_cell.angle_beta   90.00
_cell.angle_gamma   90.00
#
_symmetry.space_group_name_H-M   'P 1'
#
loop_
_entity.id
_entity.type
_entity.pdbx_description
1 polymer ?
#
loop_
_entity_poly.entity_id
_entity_poly.type
_entity_poly.pdbx_seq_one_letter_code
_entity_poly.pdbx_strand_id
1 'polypeptide(L)'
;MGDNCKATPKEPIAGKRNILITSALPYVNNVPHLGNIIGCVLSADVFARYCRIRGYNAIYMCGTDEYGTATETKALEENCTPKEVCDKYHAIHKEVYKWFDISFDEFGRTSTPQQTEVCQAIFKKLWENNWLSENTMQQPYCDTCKKFLADRLVEGNCPTQGCNYDSARGDQCEKCGKLLNPTELLEPRCKVCCNTPCIRDTDHLFLELPLLKDKLEAYINNISVSGGWSQNAIYTTHAWLREGLKSRCITRDLKWGVPVPHEKYKEKVFYVWFDAPIGYVSITSCYTTEWEKWWKNPDNVELYQFMGKDNVPFHTVIFPSTLLGTGERWTLMKTISVTEYLNYEAGKFSKSKGIGVFGNDVKDTNIPVEVWRYYLLTNRPEVSDTLFTWADLQAKLNSELLSNLGNFINRVLSFIAKDPASGYGSIIPDAEGVESHSLTQALGEKVGSCVQQYIEAMEKVKLKQGLKDAMSISGEGNRYLQESQFWKLYKEDKPSCSIVMRTACGLVYLLACLLEPFMPSFSREVLKQLNLPPETQLSLSDKGGEIENSKRPWDILPAGHKIGTPAPLFKELKDEEVAFYREKFAGSQADRADRALKAETEAKQMAEQLNKAKISDGNKKKERATKSSETKSKAPSSVEGEISISRLDIRVGLITKAQKHPDADSLYVEEIDVGEALPRTVVSGLVKYIPLEEMQNRKVCVLCNLKPASMRGIKSQAMVLAASNSDHTKVELVEPPKDAAIGERLTFPGFDGEPDSVLNPKKKVWETLQVGFHTNKELVACYKDVPFTTSVGICKVASISDGSIR
;
A
#
# COMPACT_ATOMS: atom_id res chain seq x y z
N MET A 1 15.24 -8.12 30.18
CA MET A 1 15.53 -7.10 31.21
C MET A 1 15.66 -5.77 30.49
N GLY A 2 14.91 -4.75 30.93
CA GLY A 2 14.89 -3.41 30.33
C GLY A 2 13.49 -2.91 29.95
N ASP A 3 12.50 -3.06 30.83
CA ASP A 3 11.26 -2.28 30.80
C ASP A 3 11.51 -0.95 31.55
N ASN A 4 10.97 0.15 31.04
CA ASN A 4 10.85 1.48 31.67
C ASN A 4 12.12 2.35 31.86
N CYS A 5 12.61 2.93 30.77
CA CYS A 5 12.91 4.37 30.76
C CYS A 5 11.90 5.02 29.81
N LYS A 6 10.73 5.45 30.31
CA LYS A 6 9.89 6.37 29.54
C LYS A 6 10.72 7.64 29.32
N ALA A 7 11.06 7.93 28.06
CA ALA A 7 11.76 9.16 27.72
C ALA A 7 10.94 10.36 28.22
N THR A 8 11.63 11.37 28.75
CA THR A 8 10.98 12.59 29.25
C THR A 8 10.06 13.18 28.17
N PRO A 9 8.80 13.50 28.49
CA PRO A 9 7.89 14.06 27.50
C PRO A 9 8.44 15.33 26.86
N LYS A 10 8.35 15.44 25.54
CA LYS A 10 8.80 16.63 24.80
C LYS A 10 7.74 17.73 24.87
N GLU A 11 8.20 18.95 25.12
CA GLU A 11 7.38 20.17 25.05
C GLU A 11 7.79 21.02 23.84
N PRO A 12 6.91 21.90 23.34
CA PRO A 12 7.26 22.89 22.33
C PRO A 12 8.39 23.82 22.81
N ILE A 13 9.34 24.12 21.94
CA ILE A 13 10.48 24.98 22.21
C ILE A 13 10.29 26.29 21.44
N ALA A 14 10.28 27.41 22.16
CA ALA A 14 10.15 28.73 21.55
C ALA A 14 11.27 29.01 20.54
N GLY A 15 10.92 29.61 19.39
CA GLY A 15 11.88 29.91 18.32
C GLY A 15 12.38 28.70 17.52
N LYS A 16 11.93 27.48 17.85
CA LYS A 16 12.11 26.28 17.02
C LYS A 16 10.79 25.92 16.34
N ARG A 17 10.90 25.18 15.23
CA ARG A 17 9.74 24.61 14.56
C ARG A 17 9.23 23.40 15.38
N ASN A 18 8.02 23.51 15.92
CA ASN A 18 7.38 22.46 16.71
C ASN A 18 6.31 21.77 15.87
N ILE A 19 6.49 20.48 15.62
CA ILE A 19 5.63 19.69 14.73
C ILE A 19 4.86 18.67 15.55
N LEU A 20 3.54 18.80 15.58
CA LEU A 20 2.64 17.81 16.14
C LEU A 20 2.12 16.93 15.00
N ILE A 21 2.37 15.63 15.08
CA ILE A 21 2.01 14.67 14.04
C ILE A 21 0.99 13.70 14.61
N THR A 22 -0.14 13.55 13.91
CA THR A 22 -1.14 12.53 14.25
C THR A 22 -1.39 11.61 13.08
N SER A 23 -1.50 10.31 13.35
CA SER A 23 -2.04 9.34 12.39
C SER A 23 -3.46 8.96 12.80
N ALA A 24 -4.35 8.79 11.82
CA ALA A 24 -5.73 8.38 12.07
C ALA A 24 -5.79 7.18 13.02
N LEU A 25 -6.59 7.30 14.08
CA LEU A 25 -6.73 6.25 15.08
C LEU A 25 -7.31 4.99 14.44
N PRO A 26 -6.56 3.88 14.34
CA PRO A 26 -7.13 2.63 13.88
C PRO A 26 -8.24 2.15 14.80
N TYR A 27 -9.36 1.76 14.21
CA TYR A 27 -10.43 1.12 14.95
C TYR A 27 -9.97 -0.23 15.51
N VAL A 28 -10.11 -0.42 16.82
CA VAL A 28 -9.42 -1.48 17.57
C VAL A 28 -9.92 -2.87 17.22
N ASN A 29 -11.16 -3.04 16.78
CA ASN A 29 -11.81 -4.36 16.74
C ASN A 29 -11.34 -5.30 15.60
N ASN A 30 -10.31 -4.92 14.83
CA ASN A 30 -9.80 -5.67 13.69
C ASN A 30 -8.29 -5.49 13.53
N VAL A 31 -7.59 -6.56 13.12
CA VAL A 31 -6.17 -6.48 12.76
C VAL A 31 -5.97 -5.54 11.56
N PRO A 32 -4.98 -4.62 11.59
CA PRO A 32 -4.74 -3.72 10.47
C PRO A 32 -4.11 -4.47 9.29
N HIS A 33 -4.59 -4.20 8.07
CA HIS A 33 -3.96 -4.70 6.84
C HIS A 33 -2.98 -3.68 6.26
N LEU A 34 -2.19 -4.08 5.25
CA LEU A 34 -1.15 -3.23 4.64
C LEU A 34 -1.69 -1.87 4.17
N GLY A 35 -2.91 -1.85 3.61
CA GLY A 35 -3.61 -0.62 3.24
C GLY A 35 -3.85 0.37 4.40
N ASN A 36 -4.20 -0.13 5.60
CA ASN A 36 -4.33 0.75 6.78
C ASN A 36 -2.96 1.29 7.22
N ILE A 37 -1.93 0.45 7.13
CA ILE A 37 -0.57 0.79 7.54
C ILE A 37 0.00 1.88 6.64
N ILE A 38 -0.02 1.69 5.32
CA ILE A 38 0.52 2.68 4.37
C ILE A 38 -0.29 3.98 4.38
N GLY A 39 -1.62 3.91 4.47
CA GLY A 39 -2.46 5.10 4.39
C GLY A 39 -2.39 6.00 5.63
N CYS A 40 -1.96 5.46 6.77
CA CYS A 40 -1.96 6.17 8.04
C CYS A 40 -0.57 6.10 8.71
N VAL A 41 -0.31 5.03 9.47
CA VAL A 41 0.79 5.02 10.46
C VAL A 41 2.19 5.01 9.85
N LEU A 42 2.39 4.35 8.71
CA LEU A 42 3.68 4.30 8.03
C LEU A 42 3.99 5.63 7.33
N SER A 43 2.99 6.26 6.71
CA SER A 43 3.16 7.59 6.11
C SER A 43 3.54 8.65 7.15
N ALA A 44 2.85 8.65 8.29
CA ALA A 44 3.15 9.56 9.39
C ALA A 44 4.52 9.28 10.02
N ASP A 45 4.91 8.01 10.15
CA ASP A 45 6.22 7.63 10.69
C ASP A 45 7.38 8.17 9.84
N VAL A 46 7.28 8.04 8.51
CA VAL A 46 8.29 8.58 7.60
C VAL A 46 8.43 10.09 7.79
N PHE A 47 7.32 10.82 7.85
CA PHE A 47 7.39 12.26 8.08
C PHE A 47 7.93 12.61 9.48
N ALA A 48 7.54 11.88 10.52
CA ALA A 48 8.04 12.09 11.88
C ALA A 48 9.55 11.89 11.99
N ARG A 49 10.07 10.83 11.37
CA ARG A 49 11.52 10.56 11.29
C ARG A 49 12.26 11.64 10.51
N TYR A 50 11.72 12.05 9.36
CA TYR A 50 12.24 13.17 8.60
C TYR A 50 12.31 14.46 9.43
N CYS A 51 11.24 14.83 10.14
CA CYS A 51 11.24 16.00 11.01
C CYS A 51 12.33 15.93 12.08
N ARG A 52 12.53 14.75 12.69
CA ARG A 52 13.58 14.54 13.71
C ARG A 52 14.99 14.69 13.11
N ILE A 53 15.24 14.13 11.93
CA ILE A 53 16.53 14.25 11.24
C ILE A 53 16.80 15.70 10.77
N ARG A 54 15.77 16.47 10.43
CA ARG A 54 15.88 17.92 10.18
C ARG A 54 16.14 18.74 11.45
N GLY A 55 16.10 18.11 12.63
CA GLY A 55 16.29 18.76 13.93
C GLY A 55 15.06 19.53 14.43
N TYR A 56 13.87 19.27 13.86
CA TYR A 56 12.62 19.85 14.33
C TYR A 56 12.19 19.21 15.65
N ASN A 57 11.51 19.99 16.48
CA ASN A 57 10.92 19.46 17.70
C ASN A 57 9.60 18.76 17.34
N ALA A 58 9.67 17.45 17.11
CA ALA A 58 8.53 16.67 16.65
C ALA A 58 8.06 15.66 17.71
N ILE A 59 6.74 15.60 17.88
CA ILE A 59 6.05 14.52 18.57
C ILE A 59 5.06 13.81 17.63
N TYR A 60 5.05 12.49 17.67
CA TYR A 60 4.17 11.65 16.86
C TYR A 60 3.22 10.84 17.75
N MET A 61 1.93 11.19 17.66
CA MET A 61 0.85 10.65 18.49
C MET A 61 -0.10 9.77 17.65
N CYS A 62 -0.46 8.61 18.17
CA CYS A 62 -1.53 7.78 17.64
C CYS A 62 -2.10 6.91 18.76
N GLY A 63 -3.07 6.06 18.46
CA GLY A 63 -3.66 5.15 19.42
C GLY A 63 -4.82 4.38 18.80
N THR A 64 -5.45 3.52 19.58
CA THR A 64 -6.63 2.79 19.14
C THR A 64 -7.91 3.57 19.42
N ASP A 65 -8.80 3.61 18.44
CA ASP A 65 -10.19 4.03 18.61
C ASP A 65 -11.03 2.83 19.07
N GLU A 66 -11.60 2.93 20.27
CA GLU A 66 -12.11 1.80 21.02
C GLU A 66 -13.61 1.80 21.27
N TYR A 67 -14.28 2.93 21.08
CA TYR A 67 -15.70 3.08 21.41
C TYR A 67 -16.64 2.73 20.26
N GLY A 68 -17.94 2.68 20.55
CA GLY A 68 -18.99 2.53 19.56
C GLY A 68 -19.49 1.10 19.34
N THR A 69 -20.56 0.99 18.56
CA THR A 69 -21.37 -0.23 18.42
C THR A 69 -20.58 -1.43 17.91
N ALA A 70 -19.62 -1.22 17.00
CA ALA A 70 -18.89 -2.33 16.40
C ALA A 70 -17.94 -3.03 17.39
N THR A 71 -17.49 -2.34 18.44
CA THR A 71 -16.79 -2.96 19.57
C THR A 71 -17.74 -3.80 20.41
N GLU A 72 -18.94 -3.29 20.74
CA GLU A 72 -19.95 -4.07 21.48
C GLU A 72 -20.39 -5.33 20.71
N THR A 73 -20.59 -5.21 19.39
CA THR A 73 -20.91 -6.35 18.52
C THR A 73 -19.78 -7.38 18.52
N LYS A 74 -18.53 -6.93 18.36
CA LYS A 74 -17.37 -7.84 18.34
C LYS A 74 -17.15 -8.54 19.67
N ALA A 75 -17.40 -7.83 20.77
CA ALA A 75 -17.35 -8.39 22.12
C ALA A 75 -18.41 -9.46 22.34
N LEU A 76 -19.63 -9.24 21.82
CA LEU A 76 -20.68 -10.25 21.84
C LEU A 76 -20.29 -11.48 20.99
N GLU A 77 -19.75 -11.28 19.79
CA GLU A 77 -19.28 -12.36 18.90
C GLU A 77 -18.16 -13.21 19.53
N GLU A 78 -17.26 -12.57 20.30
CA GLU A 78 -16.15 -13.25 20.99
C GLU A 78 -16.48 -13.69 22.42
N ASN A 79 -17.74 -13.52 22.85
CA ASN A 79 -18.22 -13.83 24.21
C ASN A 79 -17.36 -13.20 25.33
N CYS A 80 -17.03 -11.91 25.20
CA CYS A 80 -16.28 -11.15 26.20
C CYS A 80 -16.82 -9.71 26.34
N THR A 81 -16.24 -8.93 27.24
CA THR A 81 -16.61 -7.52 27.43
C THR A 81 -15.97 -6.62 26.36
N PRO A 82 -16.57 -5.44 26.05
CA PRO A 82 -15.94 -4.47 25.15
C PRO A 82 -14.51 -4.12 25.56
N LYS A 83 -14.26 -3.96 26.85
CA LYS A 83 -12.93 -3.69 27.39
C LYS A 83 -11.93 -4.82 27.07
N GLU A 84 -12.32 -6.08 27.26
CA GLU A 84 -11.44 -7.22 26.97
C GLU A 84 -11.08 -7.32 25.49
N VAL A 85 -12.04 -7.07 24.57
CA VAL A 85 -11.75 -6.98 23.13
C VAL A 85 -10.77 -5.86 22.84
N CYS A 86 -11.03 -4.66 23.38
CA CYS A 86 -10.15 -3.52 23.19
C CYS A 86 -8.73 -3.80 23.71
N ASP A 87 -8.59 -4.38 24.90
CA ASP A 87 -7.30 -4.73 25.51
C ASP A 87 -6.54 -5.74 24.62
N LYS A 88 -7.21 -6.79 24.16
CA LYS A 88 -6.66 -7.81 23.25
C LYS A 88 -6.15 -7.19 21.95
N TYR A 89 -6.99 -6.42 21.27
CA TYR A 89 -6.60 -5.92 19.95
C TYR A 89 -5.68 -4.69 20.01
N HIS A 90 -5.74 -3.87 21.05
CA HIS A 90 -4.74 -2.81 21.27
C HIS A 90 -3.32 -3.39 21.35
N ALA A 91 -3.15 -4.52 22.07
CA ALA A 91 -1.89 -5.24 22.11
C ALA A 91 -1.45 -5.73 20.72
N ILE A 92 -2.36 -6.31 19.93
CA ILE A 92 -2.08 -6.76 18.56
C ILE A 92 -1.64 -5.58 17.67
N HIS A 93 -2.35 -4.45 17.71
CA HIS A 93 -1.96 -3.24 16.97
C HIS A 93 -0.55 -2.78 17.36
N LYS A 94 -0.27 -2.70 18.66
CA LYS A 94 1.04 -2.29 19.17
C LYS A 94 2.15 -3.23 18.71
N GLU A 95 1.94 -4.54 18.72
CA GLU A 95 2.90 -5.53 18.20
C GLU A 95 3.16 -5.36 16.71
N VAL A 96 2.10 -5.21 15.91
CA VAL A 96 2.21 -4.99 14.47
C VAL A 96 3.02 -3.73 14.18
N TYR A 97 2.67 -2.61 14.81
CA TYR A 97 3.36 -1.34 14.56
C TYR A 97 4.79 -1.34 15.07
N LYS A 98 5.07 -2.03 16.17
CA LYS A 98 6.45 -2.28 16.63
C LYS A 98 7.24 -3.08 15.59
N TRP A 99 6.66 -4.13 15.01
CA TRP A 99 7.31 -4.93 13.97
C TRP A 99 7.59 -4.11 12.71
N PHE A 100 6.67 -3.22 12.31
CA PHE A 100 6.86 -2.27 11.21
C PHE A 100 7.86 -1.13 11.51
N ASP A 101 8.49 -1.13 12.68
CA ASP A 101 9.39 -0.07 13.16
C ASP A 101 8.73 1.32 13.10
N ILE A 102 7.49 1.41 13.61
CA ILE A 102 6.79 2.69 13.75
C ILE A 102 7.20 3.36 15.06
N SER A 103 7.67 4.60 14.95
CA SER A 103 8.32 5.36 16.02
C SER A 103 7.40 6.39 16.66
N PHE A 104 6.30 5.94 17.27
CA PHE A 104 5.43 6.81 18.06
C PHE A 104 6.18 7.39 19.27
N ASP A 105 5.91 8.65 19.59
CA ASP A 105 6.25 9.20 20.91
C ASP A 105 5.23 8.70 21.95
N GLU A 106 3.95 8.53 21.57
CA GLU A 106 2.94 7.80 22.35
C GLU A 106 1.97 7.03 21.43
N PHE A 107 1.68 5.77 21.77
CA PHE A 107 0.62 4.98 21.16
C PHE A 107 -0.45 4.66 22.22
N GLY A 108 -1.41 5.56 22.35
CA GLY A 108 -2.42 5.56 23.41
C GLY A 108 -3.73 4.88 23.04
N ARG A 109 -4.80 5.24 23.75
CA ARG A 109 -6.13 4.63 23.68
C ARG A 109 -7.21 5.68 23.91
N THR A 110 -8.38 5.55 23.29
CA THR A 110 -9.52 6.43 23.58
C THR A 110 -10.31 6.01 24.83
N SER A 111 -10.12 4.80 25.35
CA SER A 111 -10.83 4.30 26.55
C SER A 111 -10.20 4.72 27.89
N THR A 112 -9.82 5.99 28.03
CA THR A 112 -9.11 6.53 29.20
C THR A 112 -9.93 7.57 29.99
N PRO A 113 -9.61 7.79 31.28
CA PRO A 113 -10.19 8.91 32.03
C PRO A 113 -9.94 10.26 31.36
N GLN A 114 -8.74 10.47 30.80
CA GLN A 114 -8.35 11.70 30.10
C GLN A 114 -9.23 11.96 28.86
N GLN A 115 -9.63 10.90 28.12
CA GLN A 115 -10.61 11.06 27.04
C GLN A 115 -11.92 11.62 27.57
N THR A 116 -12.41 11.06 28.68
CA THR A 116 -13.67 11.51 29.29
C THR A 116 -13.58 12.98 29.71
N GLU A 117 -12.52 13.34 30.42
CA GLU A 117 -12.28 14.70 30.91
C GLU A 117 -12.21 15.72 29.75
N VAL A 118 -11.36 15.46 28.75
CA VAL A 118 -11.17 16.39 27.62
C VAL A 118 -12.43 16.49 26.76
N CYS A 119 -13.09 15.36 26.47
CA CYS A 119 -14.32 15.35 25.69
C CYS A 119 -15.46 16.10 26.39
N GLN A 120 -15.65 15.87 27.69
CA GLN A 120 -16.65 16.58 28.48
C GLN A 120 -16.35 18.08 28.62
N ALA A 121 -15.07 18.47 28.72
CA ALA A 121 -14.67 19.87 28.74
C ALA A 121 -15.02 20.60 27.42
N ILE A 122 -14.72 19.97 26.28
CA ILE A 122 -15.08 20.51 24.95
C ILE A 122 -16.60 20.60 24.81
N PHE A 123 -17.32 19.54 25.19
CA PHE A 123 -18.78 19.52 25.17
C PHE A 123 -19.38 20.66 25.99
N LYS A 124 -18.89 20.86 27.22
CA LYS A 124 -19.36 21.94 28.10
C LYS A 124 -19.21 23.30 27.45
N LYS A 125 -18.09 23.56 26.78
CA LYS A 125 -17.87 24.83 26.04
C LYS A 125 -18.81 24.99 24.86
N LEU A 126 -19.06 23.93 24.09
CA LEU A 126 -20.03 23.96 23.00
C LEU A 126 -21.46 24.24 23.50
N TRP A 127 -21.83 23.65 24.64
CA TRP A 127 -23.11 23.88 25.30
C TRP A 127 -23.25 25.32 25.78
N GLU A 128 -22.26 25.84 26.54
CA GLU A 128 -22.22 27.22 27.03
C GLU A 128 -22.31 28.25 25.90
N ASN A 129 -21.74 27.94 24.74
CA ASN A 129 -21.73 28.82 23.57
C ASN A 129 -22.93 28.63 22.62
N ASN A 130 -23.93 27.82 22.99
CA ASN A 130 -25.15 27.56 22.22
C ASN A 130 -24.91 26.97 20.81
N TRP A 131 -23.91 26.11 20.64
CA TRP A 131 -23.66 25.38 19.38
C TRP A 131 -24.34 24.01 19.31
N LEU A 132 -25.14 23.67 20.32
CA LEU A 132 -25.79 22.38 20.45
C LEU A 132 -27.31 22.55 20.47
N SER A 133 -28.03 21.61 19.84
CA SER A 133 -29.49 21.54 19.88
C SER A 133 -29.96 20.17 20.35
N GLU A 134 -31.21 20.11 20.81
CA GLU A 134 -31.90 18.87 21.16
C GLU A 134 -32.92 18.51 20.08
N ASN A 135 -32.97 17.24 19.69
CA ASN A 135 -34.03 16.74 18.80
C ASN A 135 -34.41 15.30 19.16
N THR A 136 -35.68 14.95 18.97
CA THR A 136 -36.22 13.61 19.22
C THR A 136 -36.16 12.79 17.94
N MET A 137 -35.66 11.55 18.04
CA MET A 137 -35.59 10.61 16.93
C MET A 137 -36.37 9.34 17.25
N GLN A 138 -36.88 8.68 16.22
CA GLN A 138 -37.51 7.36 16.35
C GLN A 138 -36.47 6.27 16.06
N GLN A 139 -36.32 5.32 16.99
CA GLN A 139 -35.39 4.20 16.83
C GLN A 139 -36.04 2.88 17.27
N PRO A 140 -35.67 1.75 16.65
CA PRO A 140 -36.09 0.44 17.12
C PRO A 140 -35.50 0.14 18.52
N TYR A 141 -36.35 -0.35 19.41
CA TYR A 141 -36.02 -0.74 20.77
C TYR A 141 -36.44 -2.18 21.00
N CYS A 142 -35.53 -2.98 21.56
CA CYS A 142 -35.83 -4.35 21.93
C CYS A 142 -36.22 -4.43 23.40
N ASP A 143 -37.47 -4.81 23.69
CA ASP A 143 -37.97 -4.95 25.06
C ASP A 143 -37.26 -6.07 25.84
N THR A 144 -36.81 -7.12 25.14
CA THR A 144 -36.09 -8.25 25.74
C THR A 144 -34.65 -7.87 26.08
N CYS A 145 -33.92 -7.28 25.12
CA CYS A 145 -32.54 -6.83 25.34
C CYS A 145 -32.45 -5.52 26.15
N LYS A 146 -33.60 -4.85 26.38
CA LYS A 146 -33.73 -3.56 27.05
C LYS A 146 -32.77 -2.48 26.53
N LYS A 147 -32.67 -2.38 25.19
CA LYS A 147 -31.81 -1.41 24.52
C LYS A 147 -32.36 -0.98 23.17
N PHE A 148 -31.98 0.23 22.76
CA PHE A 148 -32.11 0.67 21.38
C PHE A 148 -31.20 -0.17 20.48
N LEU A 149 -31.66 -0.45 19.27
CA LEU A 149 -30.94 -1.25 18.29
C LEU A 149 -30.35 -0.32 17.23
N ALA A 150 -29.03 -0.35 17.10
CA ALA A 150 -28.38 0.19 15.91
C ALA A 150 -28.83 -0.58 14.66
N ASP A 151 -28.77 0.06 13.49
CA ASP A 151 -29.26 -0.50 12.22
C ASP A 151 -28.71 -1.90 11.92
N ARG A 152 -27.45 -2.17 12.27
CA ARG A 152 -26.78 -3.47 12.10
C ARG A 152 -27.30 -4.59 13.02
N LEU A 153 -28.01 -4.22 14.08
CA LEU A 153 -28.65 -5.13 15.04
C LEU A 153 -30.14 -5.32 14.74
N VAL A 154 -30.65 -4.73 13.66
CA VAL A 154 -32.00 -4.93 13.15
C VAL A 154 -31.90 -5.67 11.83
N GLU A 155 -32.60 -6.80 11.74
CA GLU A 155 -32.80 -7.53 10.49
C GLU A 155 -34.29 -7.62 10.18
N GLY A 156 -34.66 -7.85 8.93
CA GLY A 156 -36.05 -8.07 8.56
C GLY A 156 -36.22 -8.26 7.06
N ASN A 157 -37.46 -8.34 6.62
CA ASN A 157 -37.76 -8.48 5.20
C ASN A 157 -37.61 -7.13 4.50
N CYS A 158 -37.00 -7.14 3.32
CA CYS A 158 -36.76 -5.96 2.50
C CYS A 158 -38.09 -5.37 2.02
N PRO A 159 -38.36 -4.08 2.26
CA PRO A 159 -39.60 -3.42 1.81
C PRO A 159 -39.59 -3.10 0.31
N THR A 160 -38.49 -3.38 -0.41
CA THR A 160 -38.39 -3.09 -1.84
C THR A 160 -39.23 -4.08 -2.64
N GLN A 161 -40.24 -3.56 -3.35
CA GLN A 161 -41.12 -4.35 -4.20
C GLN A 161 -40.30 -5.19 -5.21
N GLY A 162 -40.58 -6.50 -5.27
CA GLY A 162 -39.89 -7.45 -6.15
C GLY A 162 -38.55 -7.97 -5.64
N CYS A 163 -38.03 -7.48 -4.51
CA CYS A 163 -36.78 -7.98 -3.93
C CYS A 163 -37.01 -9.29 -3.14
N ASN A 164 -38.02 -9.31 -2.26
CA ASN A 164 -38.37 -10.45 -1.40
C ASN A 164 -37.17 -11.05 -0.66
N TYR A 165 -36.22 -10.22 -0.19
CA TYR A 165 -35.12 -10.66 0.67
C TYR A 165 -35.59 -10.63 2.12
N ASP A 166 -35.49 -11.74 2.84
CA ASP A 166 -36.03 -11.92 4.20
C ASP A 166 -35.07 -11.53 5.34
N SER A 167 -33.83 -11.19 4.97
CA SER A 167 -32.72 -10.97 5.89
C SER A 167 -32.00 -9.64 5.61
N ALA A 168 -32.74 -8.63 5.16
CA ALA A 168 -32.22 -7.28 4.96
C ALA A 168 -31.80 -6.67 6.31
N ARG A 169 -30.69 -5.93 6.31
CA ARG A 169 -30.23 -5.19 7.49
C ARG A 169 -30.95 -3.84 7.56
N GLY A 170 -30.97 -3.26 8.75
CA GLY A 170 -31.63 -1.97 8.99
C GLY A 170 -31.11 -0.81 8.14
N ASP A 171 -29.87 -0.87 7.66
CA ASP A 171 -29.21 0.17 6.87
C ASP A 171 -29.19 -0.13 5.35
N GLN A 172 -29.18 -1.39 4.96
CA GLN A 172 -29.10 -1.79 3.56
C GLN A 172 -29.59 -3.22 3.31
N CYS A 173 -30.33 -3.40 2.20
CA CYS A 173 -30.62 -4.73 1.66
C CYS A 173 -29.45 -5.26 0.83
N GLU A 174 -28.90 -6.41 1.21
CA GLU A 174 -27.76 -7.02 0.50
C GLU A 174 -28.15 -7.59 -0.88
N LYS A 175 -29.44 -7.89 -1.11
CA LYS A 175 -29.92 -8.44 -2.39
C LYS A 175 -30.15 -7.37 -3.46
N CYS A 176 -30.86 -6.28 -3.13
CA CYS A 176 -31.16 -5.22 -4.10
C CYS A 176 -30.27 -3.98 -3.96
N GLY A 177 -29.40 -3.93 -2.95
CA GLY A 177 -28.49 -2.81 -2.70
C GLY A 177 -29.16 -1.55 -2.13
N LYS A 178 -30.50 -1.52 -2.01
CA LYS A 178 -31.24 -0.36 -1.51
C LYS A 178 -30.83 -0.02 -0.07
N LEU A 179 -30.54 1.26 0.16
CA LEU A 179 -30.37 1.81 1.50
C LEU A 179 -31.73 1.91 2.18
N LEU A 180 -31.81 1.44 3.42
CA LEU A 180 -33.05 1.34 4.19
C LEU A 180 -32.91 2.16 5.48
N ASN A 181 -34.04 2.56 6.04
CA ASN A 181 -34.12 2.88 7.46
C ASN A 181 -34.62 1.65 8.22
N PRO A 182 -34.15 1.38 9.46
CA PRO A 182 -34.59 0.22 10.23
C PRO A 182 -36.11 0.19 10.47
N THR A 183 -36.74 1.36 10.51
CA THR A 183 -38.19 1.56 10.64
C THR A 183 -38.98 1.14 9.41
N GLU A 184 -38.32 0.98 8.26
CA GLU A 184 -38.93 0.58 6.99
C GLU A 184 -38.92 -0.95 6.79
N LEU A 185 -38.15 -1.70 7.58
CA LEU A 185 -38.09 -3.14 7.49
C LEU A 185 -39.46 -3.76 7.81
N LEU A 186 -39.87 -4.72 6.98
CA LEU A 186 -41.04 -5.53 7.24
C LEU A 186 -40.65 -6.67 8.19
N GLU A 187 -41.49 -6.96 9.19
CA GLU A 187 -41.20 -7.98 10.21
C GLU A 187 -39.80 -7.83 10.85
N PRO A 188 -39.48 -6.66 11.41
CA PRO A 188 -38.16 -6.44 11.98
C PRO A 188 -37.92 -7.41 13.14
N ARG A 189 -36.68 -7.87 13.28
CA ARG A 189 -36.19 -8.76 14.33
C ARG A 189 -34.90 -8.20 14.89
N CYS A 190 -34.74 -8.34 16.20
CA CYS A 190 -33.49 -8.05 16.87
C CYS A 190 -32.48 -9.16 16.55
N LYS A 191 -31.32 -8.82 15.99
CA LYS A 191 -30.26 -9.81 15.68
C LYS A 191 -29.70 -10.52 16.93
N VAL A 192 -29.91 -9.96 18.12
CA VAL A 192 -29.38 -10.49 19.38
C VAL A 192 -30.30 -11.57 19.97
N CYS A 193 -31.60 -11.32 20.02
CA CYS A 193 -32.56 -12.22 20.70
C CYS A 193 -33.70 -12.71 19.79
N CYS A 194 -33.68 -12.36 18.50
CA CYS A 194 -34.65 -12.71 17.48
C CYS A 194 -36.09 -12.19 17.69
N ASN A 195 -36.37 -11.45 18.76
CA ASN A 195 -37.69 -10.86 19.01
C ASN A 195 -37.91 -9.58 18.19
N THR A 196 -39.18 -9.27 17.91
CA THR A 196 -39.59 -8.06 17.19
C THR A 196 -39.34 -6.81 18.03
N PRO A 197 -38.58 -5.81 17.54
CA PRO A 197 -38.39 -4.54 18.22
C PRO A 197 -39.60 -3.62 18.02
N CYS A 198 -39.89 -2.78 19.01
CA CYS A 198 -40.87 -1.70 18.91
C CYS A 198 -40.17 -0.38 18.56
N ILE A 199 -40.85 0.54 17.86
CA ILE A 199 -40.31 1.88 17.65
C ILE A 199 -40.55 2.72 18.90
N ARG A 200 -39.50 3.42 19.37
CA ARG A 200 -39.57 4.35 20.50
C ARG A 200 -38.89 5.67 20.16
N ASP A 201 -39.44 6.73 20.72
CA ASP A 201 -38.84 8.06 20.69
C ASP A 201 -37.64 8.12 21.64
N THR A 202 -36.58 8.79 21.21
CA THR A 202 -35.35 8.96 21.98
C THR A 202 -34.71 10.30 21.66
N ASP A 203 -34.39 11.07 22.71
CA ASP A 203 -33.83 12.40 22.54
C ASP A 203 -32.32 12.35 22.29
N HIS A 204 -31.83 13.24 21.43
CA HIS A 204 -30.43 13.32 21.06
C HIS A 204 -29.94 14.76 21.00
N LEU A 205 -28.65 14.93 21.27
CA LEU A 205 -27.92 16.17 21.06
C LEU A 205 -27.30 16.23 19.67
N PHE A 206 -27.33 17.41 19.07
CA PHE A 206 -26.78 17.69 17.75
C PHE A 206 -25.79 18.85 17.81
N LEU A 207 -24.68 18.72 17.09
CA LEU A 207 -23.77 19.82 16.79
C LEU A 207 -24.31 20.61 15.61
N GLU A 208 -24.56 21.90 15.82
CA GLU A 208 -25.09 22.82 14.81
C GLU A 208 -24.00 23.33 13.85
N LEU A 209 -23.48 22.41 13.02
CA LEU A 209 -22.52 22.73 11.95
C LEU A 209 -22.97 23.88 11.02
N PRO A 210 -24.26 24.03 10.64
CA PRO A 210 -24.69 25.15 9.79
C PRO A 210 -24.34 26.51 10.39
N LEU A 211 -24.41 26.65 11.72
CA LEU A 211 -24.16 27.91 12.41
C LEU A 211 -22.66 28.23 12.52
N LEU A 212 -21.79 27.22 12.41
CA LEU A 212 -20.33 27.35 12.44
C LEU A 212 -19.70 27.53 11.04
N LYS A 213 -20.52 27.47 9.98
CA LYS A 213 -20.08 27.43 8.58
C LYS A 213 -19.09 28.55 8.24
N ASP A 214 -19.42 29.80 8.54
CA ASP A 214 -18.60 30.95 8.11
C ASP A 214 -17.19 30.91 8.73
N LYS A 215 -17.10 30.54 10.02
CA LYS A 215 -15.81 30.38 10.72
C LYS A 215 -15.00 29.22 10.13
N LEU A 216 -15.68 28.12 9.82
CA LEU A 216 -15.05 26.94 9.23
C LEU A 216 -14.54 27.23 7.82
N GLU A 217 -15.34 27.86 6.96
CA GLU A 217 -14.95 28.21 5.59
C GLU A 217 -13.78 29.19 5.57
N ALA A 218 -13.77 30.19 6.47
CA ALA A 218 -12.63 31.09 6.62
C ALA A 218 -11.33 30.34 6.98
N TYR A 219 -11.42 29.38 7.91
CA TYR A 219 -10.30 28.51 8.26
C TYR A 219 -9.84 27.66 7.07
N ILE A 220 -10.75 26.95 6.40
CA ILE A 220 -10.45 26.07 5.27
C ILE A 220 -9.83 26.85 4.11
N ASN A 221 -10.39 27.99 3.72
CA ASN A 221 -9.93 28.78 2.57
C ASN A 221 -8.50 29.29 2.78
N ASN A 222 -8.12 29.65 4.01
CA ASN A 222 -6.77 30.07 4.33
C ASN A 222 -5.80 28.88 4.41
N ILE A 223 -6.16 27.87 5.21
CA ILE A 223 -5.22 26.82 5.60
C ILE A 223 -5.02 25.76 4.50
N SER A 224 -6.02 25.52 3.64
CA SER A 224 -5.90 24.55 2.56
C SER A 224 -4.82 24.93 1.55
N VAL A 225 -4.64 26.24 1.33
CA VAL A 225 -3.60 26.80 0.46
C VAL A 225 -2.28 26.90 1.20
N SER A 226 -2.23 27.60 2.34
CA SER A 226 -0.98 27.86 3.08
C SER A 226 -0.38 26.59 3.71
N GLY A 227 -1.22 25.62 4.06
CA GLY A 227 -0.85 24.31 4.59
C GLY A 227 -0.62 23.24 3.52
N GLY A 228 -0.80 23.57 2.24
CA GLY A 228 -0.50 22.67 1.11
C GLY A 228 -1.30 21.37 1.12
N TRP A 229 -2.61 21.44 1.35
CA TRP A 229 -3.46 20.25 1.44
C TRP A 229 -3.43 19.43 0.14
N SER A 230 -3.56 18.11 0.27
CA SER A 230 -3.66 17.25 -0.90
C SER A 230 -4.96 17.51 -1.68
N GLN A 231 -4.89 17.38 -3.01
CA GLN A 231 -6.00 17.75 -3.90
C GLN A 231 -7.29 16.96 -3.62
N ASN A 232 -7.15 15.67 -3.26
CA ASN A 232 -8.26 14.82 -2.85
C ASN A 232 -8.92 15.32 -1.54
N ALA A 233 -8.15 15.83 -0.59
CA ALA A 233 -8.68 16.40 0.65
C ALA A 233 -9.48 17.69 0.36
N ILE A 234 -8.94 18.57 -0.48
CA ILE A 234 -9.59 19.81 -0.92
C ILE A 234 -10.90 19.51 -1.63
N TYR A 235 -10.88 18.59 -2.60
CA TYR A 235 -12.06 18.21 -3.36
C TYR A 235 -13.18 17.66 -2.46
N THR A 236 -12.86 16.71 -1.59
CA THR A 236 -13.83 16.09 -0.66
C THR A 236 -14.39 17.13 0.33
N THR A 237 -13.54 18.02 0.85
CA THR A 237 -13.95 19.06 1.79
C THR A 237 -14.90 20.07 1.13
N HIS A 238 -14.57 20.57 -0.07
CA HIS A 238 -15.46 21.48 -0.78
C HIS A 238 -16.75 20.81 -1.27
N ALA A 239 -16.74 19.51 -1.56
CA ALA A 239 -17.97 18.77 -1.85
C ALA A 239 -18.94 18.81 -0.66
N TRP A 240 -18.44 18.60 0.56
CA TRP A 240 -19.23 18.72 1.79
C TRP A 240 -19.76 20.14 2.03
N LEU A 241 -18.94 21.16 1.78
CA LEU A 241 -19.38 22.56 1.93
C LEU A 241 -20.46 22.94 0.91
N ARG A 242 -20.33 22.47 -0.35
CA ARG A 242 -21.31 22.71 -1.42
C ARG A 242 -22.65 22.02 -1.17
N GLU A 243 -22.65 20.82 -0.59
CA GLU A 243 -23.90 20.11 -0.21
C GLU A 243 -24.68 20.88 0.87
N GLY A 244 -23.98 21.72 1.64
CA GLY A 244 -24.51 22.41 2.80
C GLY A 244 -24.28 21.59 4.06
N LEU A 245 -23.66 22.22 5.06
CA LEU A 245 -23.46 21.62 6.37
C LEU A 245 -24.83 21.40 7.02
N LYS A 246 -25.01 20.22 7.63
CA LYS A 246 -26.23 19.79 8.33
C LYS A 246 -25.88 19.52 9.78
N SER A 247 -26.83 19.70 10.69
CA SER A 247 -26.65 19.37 12.10
C SER A 247 -26.32 17.88 12.26
N ARG A 248 -25.39 17.54 13.15
CA ARG A 248 -24.89 16.17 13.33
C ARG A 248 -25.18 15.67 14.73
N CYS A 249 -25.87 14.54 14.85
CA CYS A 249 -26.13 13.91 16.13
C CYS A 249 -24.83 13.42 16.79
N ILE A 250 -24.53 13.94 17.98
CA ILE A 250 -23.30 13.65 18.74
C ILE A 250 -23.53 12.69 19.91
N THR A 251 -24.72 12.10 20.07
CA THR A 251 -25.05 11.18 21.17
C THR A 251 -25.57 9.84 20.63
N ARG A 252 -25.39 8.76 21.39
CA ARG A 252 -25.90 7.43 21.06
C ARG A 252 -26.41 6.69 22.28
N ASP A 253 -27.41 5.85 22.06
CA ASP A 253 -27.96 4.91 23.04
C ASP A 253 -27.08 3.65 23.14
N LEU A 254 -25.85 3.84 23.60
CA LEU A 254 -24.87 2.76 23.84
C LEU A 254 -24.38 2.80 25.29
N LYS A 255 -23.80 1.70 25.75
CA LYS A 255 -23.15 1.64 27.07
C LYS A 255 -21.64 1.84 26.96
N TRP A 256 -21.03 1.42 25.86
CA TRP A 256 -19.59 1.56 25.62
C TRP A 256 -19.24 2.84 24.86
N GLY A 257 -18.94 3.90 25.62
CA GLY A 257 -18.58 5.23 25.10
C GLY A 257 -18.32 6.23 26.23
N VAL A 258 -17.92 7.45 25.88
CA VAL A 258 -17.78 8.54 26.86
C VAL A 258 -19.16 9.00 27.33
N PRO A 259 -19.46 9.01 28.64
CA PRO A 259 -20.77 9.41 29.16
C PRO A 259 -21.04 10.91 28.94
N VAL A 260 -22.29 11.24 28.62
CA VAL A 260 -22.72 12.64 28.44
C VAL A 260 -22.96 13.30 29.80
N PRO A 261 -22.31 14.43 30.13
CA PRO A 261 -22.40 15.06 31.45
C PRO A 261 -23.64 15.96 31.56
N HIS A 262 -24.83 15.38 31.34
CA HIS A 262 -26.11 16.09 31.38
C HIS A 262 -27.23 15.17 31.91
N GLU A 263 -28.04 15.65 32.86
CA GLU A 263 -29.01 14.81 33.60
C GLU A 263 -29.99 14.08 32.67
N LYS A 264 -30.49 14.76 31.63
CA LYS A 264 -31.39 14.19 30.62
C LYS A 264 -30.76 13.03 29.81
N TYR A 265 -29.43 13.00 29.70
CA TYR A 265 -28.69 12.11 28.80
C TYR A 265 -27.74 11.15 29.54
N LYS A 266 -27.91 10.98 30.86
CA LYS A 266 -27.03 10.16 31.71
C LYS A 266 -26.88 8.69 31.29
N GLU A 267 -27.88 8.14 30.60
CA GLU A 267 -27.86 6.76 30.09
C GLU A 267 -27.27 6.65 28.68
N LYS A 268 -26.80 7.77 28.10
CA LYS A 268 -26.22 7.85 26.75
C LYS A 268 -24.75 8.16 26.80
N VAL A 269 -24.10 7.87 25.68
CA VAL A 269 -22.70 8.20 25.43
C VAL A 269 -22.57 9.12 24.23
N PHE A 270 -21.42 9.79 24.12
CA PHE A 270 -21.07 10.51 22.91
C PHE A 270 -20.90 9.54 21.74
N TYR A 271 -21.28 10.02 20.56
CA TYR A 271 -21.09 9.29 19.32
C TYR A 271 -19.61 9.30 18.94
N VAL A 272 -19.08 8.14 18.54
CA VAL A 272 -17.65 7.98 18.20
C VAL A 272 -17.12 9.00 17.18
N TRP A 273 -17.95 9.45 16.24
CA TRP A 273 -17.52 10.44 15.25
C TRP A 273 -17.36 11.86 15.81
N PHE A 274 -17.89 12.13 17.01
CA PHE A 274 -17.64 13.36 17.75
C PHE A 274 -16.36 13.26 18.59
N ASP A 275 -16.18 12.17 19.35
CA ASP A 275 -15.10 12.07 20.35
C ASP A 275 -13.81 11.38 19.85
N ALA A 276 -13.85 10.57 18.79
CA ALA A 276 -12.65 9.90 18.28
C ALA A 276 -11.54 10.90 17.87
N PRO A 277 -11.80 12.01 17.18
CA PRO A 277 -10.78 13.03 16.93
C PRO A 277 -10.27 13.73 18.21
N ILE A 278 -11.10 13.83 19.25
CA ILE A 278 -10.66 14.32 20.57
C ILE A 278 -9.64 13.35 21.20
N GLY A 279 -9.65 12.09 20.77
CA GLY A 279 -8.65 11.08 21.09
C GLY A 279 -7.20 11.55 20.88
N TYR A 280 -6.91 12.35 19.85
CA TYR A 280 -5.54 12.87 19.67
C TYR A 280 -5.09 13.76 20.83
N VAL A 281 -6.01 14.58 21.34
CA VAL A 281 -5.78 15.51 22.45
C VAL A 281 -5.62 14.72 23.75
N SER A 282 -6.53 13.77 24.01
CA SER A 282 -6.50 12.97 25.24
C SER A 282 -5.30 12.02 25.31
N ILE A 283 -4.87 11.45 24.18
CA ILE A 283 -3.62 10.67 24.10
C ILE A 283 -2.41 11.55 24.44
N THR A 284 -2.39 12.79 23.94
CA THR A 284 -1.33 13.75 24.30
C THR A 284 -1.37 14.13 25.78
N SER A 285 -2.56 14.23 26.37
CA SER A 285 -2.76 14.42 27.82
C SER A 285 -2.27 13.22 28.65
N CYS A 286 -2.38 12.00 28.13
CA CYS A 286 -1.79 10.82 28.75
C CYS A 286 -0.26 10.82 28.67
N TYR A 287 0.31 11.44 27.63
CA TYR A 287 1.75 11.56 27.41
C TYR A 287 2.39 12.63 28.32
N THR A 288 1.72 13.78 28.50
CA THR A 288 2.21 14.89 29.34
C THR A 288 1.06 15.68 29.96
N THR A 289 1.26 16.14 31.20
CA THR A 289 0.34 17.07 31.87
C THR A 289 0.27 18.42 31.17
N GLU A 290 1.32 18.79 30.44
CA GLU A 290 1.47 20.07 29.73
C GLU A 290 0.96 20.00 28.28
N TRP A 291 -0.01 19.11 28.00
CA TRP A 291 -0.51 18.83 26.65
C TRP A 291 -1.12 20.06 25.95
N GLU A 292 -1.64 21.02 26.72
CA GLU A 292 -2.17 22.28 26.19
C GLU A 292 -1.09 23.11 25.49
N LYS A 293 0.20 22.96 25.85
CA LYS A 293 1.30 23.61 25.11
C LYS A 293 1.35 23.16 23.65
N TRP A 294 0.91 21.93 23.35
CA TRP A 294 0.83 21.40 21.99
C TRP A 294 -0.51 21.73 21.32
N TRP A 295 -1.63 21.55 22.02
CA TRP A 295 -2.98 21.63 21.43
C TRP A 295 -3.68 22.98 21.58
N LYS A 296 -3.16 23.90 22.38
CA LYS A 296 -3.70 25.27 22.55
C LYS A 296 -2.62 26.34 22.30
N ASN A 297 -1.79 26.12 21.28
CA ASN A 297 -0.66 26.99 20.94
C ASN A 297 -0.46 27.12 19.42
N PRO A 298 -1.47 27.62 18.69
CA PRO A 298 -1.47 27.65 17.23
C PRO A 298 -0.35 28.50 16.61
N ASP A 299 0.22 29.44 17.37
CA ASP A 299 1.28 30.33 16.89
C ASP A 299 2.66 29.67 16.86
N ASN A 300 2.86 28.60 17.64
CA ASN A 300 4.17 27.93 17.77
C ASN A 300 4.16 26.46 17.35
N VAL A 301 2.98 25.88 17.10
CA VAL A 301 2.81 24.45 16.79
C VAL A 301 2.15 24.26 15.44
N GLU A 302 2.76 23.43 14.60
CA GLU A 302 2.21 23.01 13.32
C GLU A 302 1.64 21.59 13.43
N LEU A 303 0.32 21.45 13.26
CA LEU A 303 -0.35 20.14 13.28
C LEU A 303 -0.40 19.52 11.87
N TYR A 304 0.15 18.32 11.74
CA TYR A 304 0.11 17.48 10.55
C TYR A 304 -0.72 16.22 10.81
N GLN A 305 -1.71 15.94 9.96
CA GLN A 305 -2.58 14.77 10.10
C GLN A 305 -2.50 13.83 8.90
N PHE A 306 -2.34 12.53 9.16
CA PHE A 306 -2.20 11.49 8.13
C PHE A 306 -3.37 10.50 8.20
N MET A 307 -4.05 10.28 7.07
CA MET A 307 -5.24 9.43 7.03
C MET A 307 -5.60 8.92 5.63
N GLY A 308 -6.46 7.92 5.56
CA GLY A 308 -7.17 7.56 4.32
C GLY A 308 -8.32 8.53 4.01
N LYS A 309 -8.73 8.58 2.74
CA LYS A 309 -9.75 9.54 2.24
C LYS A 309 -11.09 9.55 2.98
N ASP A 310 -11.50 8.42 3.54
CA ASP A 310 -12.79 8.31 4.25
C ASP A 310 -12.84 9.16 5.53
N ASN A 311 -11.68 9.48 6.10
CA ASN A 311 -11.58 10.26 7.34
C ASN A 311 -11.56 11.78 7.10
N VAL A 312 -11.47 12.24 5.84
CA VAL A 312 -11.30 13.66 5.51
C VAL A 312 -12.37 14.54 6.14
N PRO A 313 -13.69 14.29 5.98
CA PRO A 313 -14.71 15.18 6.53
C PRO A 313 -14.63 15.34 8.05
N PHE A 314 -14.16 14.32 8.76
CA PHE A 314 -14.03 14.35 10.22
C PHE A 314 -12.93 15.30 10.67
N HIS A 315 -11.88 15.44 9.87
CA HIS A 315 -10.69 16.24 10.20
C HIS A 315 -10.70 17.62 9.54
N THR A 316 -11.45 17.81 8.46
CA THR A 316 -11.56 19.10 7.78
C THR A 316 -12.86 19.85 8.12
N VAL A 317 -13.91 19.16 8.57
CA VAL A 317 -15.22 19.76 8.90
C VAL A 317 -15.56 19.56 10.37
N ILE A 318 -15.76 18.31 10.82
CA ILE A 318 -16.38 18.04 12.13
C ILE A 318 -15.48 18.46 13.29
N PHE A 319 -14.23 18.00 13.31
CA PHE A 319 -13.30 18.29 14.41
C PHE A 319 -12.89 19.77 14.45
N PRO A 320 -12.52 20.44 13.34
CA PRO A 320 -12.29 21.88 13.36
C PRO A 320 -13.52 22.68 13.81
N SER A 321 -14.73 22.31 13.39
CA SER A 321 -15.96 22.97 13.87
C SER A 321 -16.15 22.79 15.37
N THR A 322 -15.90 21.57 15.88
CA THR A 322 -15.94 21.24 17.31
C THR A 322 -14.98 22.13 18.10
N LEU A 323 -13.74 22.27 17.65
CA LEU A 323 -12.73 23.10 18.32
C LEU A 323 -13.05 24.60 18.20
N LEU A 324 -13.40 25.08 17.01
CA LEU A 324 -13.78 26.49 16.77
C LEU A 324 -15.01 26.91 17.59
N GLY A 325 -15.98 26.00 17.78
CA GLY A 325 -17.17 26.24 18.57
C GLY A 325 -16.88 26.47 20.06
N THR A 326 -15.77 25.95 20.59
CA THR A 326 -15.39 26.20 22.00
C THR A 326 -15.02 27.67 22.26
N GLY A 327 -14.59 28.41 21.22
CA GLY A 327 -14.04 29.76 21.36
C GLY A 327 -12.63 29.82 21.97
N GLU A 328 -11.99 28.68 22.20
CA GLU A 328 -10.62 28.61 22.73
C GLU A 328 -9.56 28.63 21.60
N ARG A 329 -8.32 28.93 21.97
CA ARG A 329 -7.18 29.03 21.02
C ARG A 329 -6.57 27.68 20.70
N TRP A 330 -7.33 26.80 20.06
CA TRP A 330 -6.84 25.48 19.65
C TRP A 330 -5.81 25.54 18.52
N THR A 331 -4.83 24.65 18.56
CA THR A 331 -3.95 24.30 17.44
C THR A 331 -4.78 23.50 16.43
N LEU A 332 -5.22 24.17 15.36
CA LEU A 332 -5.93 23.53 14.27
C LEU A 332 -4.95 22.90 13.27
N MET A 333 -5.45 21.96 12.47
CA MET A 333 -4.65 21.25 11.48
C MET A 333 -4.08 22.23 10.45
N LYS A 334 -2.75 22.23 10.29
CA LYS A 334 -2.07 22.98 9.23
C LYS A 334 -2.09 22.17 7.93
N THR A 335 -1.63 20.93 7.98
CA THR A 335 -1.47 20.09 6.79
C THR A 335 -2.16 18.74 6.98
N ILE A 336 -2.85 18.29 5.92
CA ILE A 336 -3.45 16.95 5.83
C ILE A 336 -2.78 16.16 4.70
N SER A 337 -2.34 14.93 5.01
CA SER A 337 -1.83 13.99 4.03
C SER A 337 -2.83 12.85 3.87
N VAL A 338 -3.52 12.83 2.72
CA VAL A 338 -4.58 11.88 2.43
C VAL A 338 -4.16 10.88 1.37
N THR A 339 -4.40 9.60 1.62
CA THR A 339 -4.19 8.55 0.63
C THR A 339 -5.50 7.98 0.07
N GLU A 340 -5.43 7.56 -1.19
CA GLU A 340 -6.39 6.66 -1.82
C GLU A 340 -6.20 5.20 -1.32
N TYR A 341 -6.87 4.22 -1.92
CA TYR A 341 -6.80 2.84 -1.43
C TYR A 341 -5.61 2.07 -2.02
N LEU A 342 -4.97 1.25 -1.18
CA LEU A 342 -4.13 0.16 -1.63
C LEU A 342 -5.03 -1.08 -1.81
N ASN A 343 -5.07 -1.62 -3.03
CA ASN A 343 -5.78 -2.84 -3.41
C ASN A 343 -4.83 -4.06 -3.35
N TYR A 344 -5.35 -5.28 -3.41
CA TYR A 344 -4.58 -6.53 -3.28
C TYR A 344 -4.87 -7.49 -4.44
N GLU A 345 -3.85 -7.76 -5.26
CA GLU A 345 -3.91 -8.61 -6.46
C GLU A 345 -5.11 -8.28 -7.37
N ALA A 346 -6.07 -9.18 -7.58
CA ALA A 346 -7.21 -8.94 -8.45
C ALA A 346 -8.40 -8.24 -7.74
N GLY A 347 -8.25 -7.83 -6.48
CA GLY A 347 -9.36 -7.35 -5.65
C GLY A 347 -8.98 -6.33 -4.58
N LYS A 348 -9.87 -6.15 -3.60
CA LYS A 348 -9.68 -5.24 -2.46
C LYS A 348 -9.25 -6.03 -1.23
N PHE A 349 -8.51 -5.38 -0.32
CA PHE A 349 -8.41 -5.89 1.04
C PHE A 349 -9.81 -5.97 1.67
N SER A 350 -10.04 -6.98 2.50
CA SER A 350 -11.31 -7.11 3.23
C SER A 350 -11.02 -7.57 4.65
N LYS A 351 -11.28 -6.70 5.63
CA LYS A 351 -11.16 -7.06 7.06
C LYS A 351 -12.15 -8.14 7.45
N SER A 352 -13.43 -7.98 7.09
CA SER A 352 -14.49 -8.93 7.43
C SER A 352 -14.30 -10.30 6.78
N LYS A 353 -13.83 -10.33 5.53
CA LYS A 353 -13.53 -11.58 4.82
C LYS A 353 -12.08 -12.04 5.00
N GLY A 354 -11.25 -11.34 5.78
CA GLY A 354 -9.82 -11.67 5.95
C GLY A 354 -9.03 -11.78 4.63
N ILE A 355 -9.34 -10.98 3.60
CA ILE A 355 -8.68 -11.06 2.28
C ILE A 355 -7.51 -10.07 2.24
N GLY A 356 -6.35 -10.55 1.79
CA GLY A 356 -5.10 -9.80 1.71
C GLY A 356 -4.09 -10.16 2.80
N VAL A 357 -2.97 -9.44 2.83
CA VAL A 357 -1.92 -9.56 3.85
C VAL A 357 -2.22 -8.61 5.01
N PHE A 358 -2.25 -9.16 6.22
CA PHE A 358 -2.46 -8.40 7.45
C PHE A 358 -1.14 -8.13 8.17
N GLY A 359 -1.12 -7.14 9.06
CA GLY A 359 0.10 -6.73 9.74
C GLY A 359 0.68 -7.79 10.69
N ASN A 360 -0.14 -8.77 11.11
CA ASN A 360 0.32 -9.95 11.84
C ASN A 360 0.78 -11.08 10.92
N ASP A 361 0.45 -11.04 9.63
CA ASP A 361 0.87 -12.05 8.65
C ASP A 361 2.32 -11.83 8.20
N VAL A 362 2.76 -10.56 8.13
CA VAL A 362 4.07 -10.19 7.57
C VAL A 362 5.25 -10.70 8.40
N LYS A 363 5.09 -10.88 9.72
CA LYS A 363 6.13 -11.46 10.58
C LYS A 363 6.39 -12.93 10.27
N ASP A 364 5.43 -13.61 9.65
CA ASP A 364 5.53 -15.01 9.21
C ASP A 364 6.08 -15.11 7.77
N THR A 365 6.56 -13.99 7.23
CA THR A 365 7.33 -13.94 5.98
C THR A 365 8.80 -13.75 6.35
N ASN A 366 9.70 -14.49 5.69
CA ASN A 366 11.14 -14.27 5.85
C ASN A 366 11.62 -12.99 5.14
N ILE A 367 10.69 -12.09 4.80
CA ILE A 367 10.94 -10.82 4.13
C ILE A 367 11.17 -9.76 5.21
N PRO A 368 12.33 -9.09 5.22
CA PRO A 368 12.64 -8.07 6.20
C PRO A 368 11.67 -6.89 6.19
N VAL A 369 11.48 -6.24 7.35
CA VAL A 369 10.57 -5.10 7.51
C VAL A 369 10.88 -3.96 6.55
N GLU A 370 12.16 -3.67 6.28
CA GLU A 370 12.55 -2.60 5.36
C GLU A 370 12.04 -2.81 3.94
N VAL A 371 11.94 -4.06 3.49
CA VAL A 371 11.40 -4.39 2.17
C VAL A 371 9.90 -4.07 2.11
N TRP A 372 9.15 -4.40 3.16
CA TRP A 372 7.74 -4.06 3.28
C TRP A 372 7.53 -2.55 3.30
N ARG A 373 8.31 -1.83 4.11
CA ARG A 373 8.24 -0.36 4.19
C ARG A 373 8.55 0.27 2.83
N TYR A 374 9.66 -0.12 2.21
CA TYR A 374 10.07 0.38 0.90
C TYR A 374 8.99 0.14 -0.16
N TYR A 375 8.51 -1.10 -0.27
CA TYR A 375 7.51 -1.48 -1.27
C TYR A 375 6.21 -0.69 -1.12
N LEU A 376 5.71 -0.56 0.11
CA LEU A 376 4.49 0.19 0.38
C LEU A 376 4.66 1.69 0.11
N LEU A 377 5.84 2.26 0.41
CA LEU A 377 6.11 3.68 0.21
C LEU A 377 6.35 4.04 -1.26
N THR A 378 7.03 3.20 -2.04
CA THR A 378 7.17 3.41 -3.50
C THR A 378 5.82 3.28 -4.22
N ASN A 379 4.90 2.48 -3.67
CA ASN A 379 3.54 2.30 -4.17
C ASN A 379 2.49 3.04 -3.32
N ARG A 380 2.88 4.09 -2.60
CA ARG A 380 1.97 4.87 -1.77
C ARG A 380 0.85 5.48 -2.64
N PRO A 381 -0.44 5.25 -2.31
CA PRO A 381 -1.57 5.73 -3.11
C PRO A 381 -1.86 7.22 -2.86
N GLU A 382 -1.01 8.11 -3.38
CA GLU A 382 -1.11 9.56 -3.13
C GLU A 382 -2.16 10.27 -3.99
N VAL A 383 -2.35 9.82 -5.23
CA VAL A 383 -3.20 10.48 -6.25
C VAL A 383 -4.35 9.57 -6.68
N SER A 384 -4.06 8.28 -6.83
CA SER A 384 -5.01 7.25 -7.23
C SER A 384 -4.81 6.00 -6.39
N ASP A 385 -5.80 5.11 -6.43
CA ASP A 385 -5.65 3.77 -5.90
C ASP A 385 -4.39 3.09 -6.49
N THR A 386 -3.69 2.29 -5.67
CA THR A 386 -2.55 1.48 -6.10
C THR A 386 -2.81 0.01 -5.84
N LEU A 387 -2.00 -0.87 -6.41
CA LEU A 387 -2.18 -2.31 -6.32
C LEU A 387 -0.95 -2.99 -5.74
N PHE A 388 -1.14 -3.75 -4.66
CA PHE A 388 -0.16 -4.69 -4.16
C PHE A 388 -0.17 -5.96 -5.02
N THR A 389 0.99 -6.36 -5.55
CA THR A 389 1.19 -7.70 -6.12
C THR A 389 2.50 -8.29 -5.64
N TRP A 390 2.53 -9.61 -5.44
CA TRP A 390 3.77 -10.30 -5.03
C TRP A 390 4.88 -10.21 -6.08
N ALA A 391 4.51 -10.20 -7.36
CA ALA A 391 5.45 -10.04 -8.47
C ALA A 391 6.10 -8.65 -8.50
N ASP A 392 5.33 -7.59 -8.26
CA ASP A 392 5.89 -6.24 -8.16
C ASP A 392 6.76 -6.08 -6.91
N LEU A 393 6.39 -6.68 -5.76
CA LEU A 393 7.25 -6.70 -4.58
C LEU A 393 8.61 -7.34 -4.86
N GLN A 394 8.61 -8.49 -5.54
CA GLN A 394 9.83 -9.15 -5.99
C GLN A 394 10.65 -8.25 -6.92
N ALA A 395 10.00 -7.64 -7.92
CA ALA A 395 10.67 -6.77 -8.86
C ALA A 395 11.36 -5.59 -8.14
N LYS A 396 10.67 -4.92 -7.22
CA LYS A 396 11.23 -3.81 -6.43
C LYS A 396 12.37 -4.25 -5.52
N LEU A 397 12.23 -5.39 -4.83
CA LEU A 397 13.31 -5.93 -4.01
C LEU A 397 14.54 -6.30 -4.85
N ASN A 398 14.38 -7.08 -5.91
CA ASN A 398 15.51 -7.64 -6.64
C ASN A 398 16.20 -6.57 -7.52
N SER A 399 15.46 -5.66 -8.15
CA SER A 399 16.03 -4.66 -9.06
C SER A 399 16.46 -3.37 -8.36
N GLU A 400 15.65 -2.82 -7.45
CA GLU A 400 15.93 -1.51 -6.86
C GLU A 400 16.70 -1.63 -5.55
N LEU A 401 16.30 -2.53 -4.65
CA LEU A 401 17.01 -2.71 -3.38
C LEU A 401 18.28 -3.55 -3.55
N LEU A 402 18.21 -4.74 -4.12
CA LEU A 402 19.36 -5.64 -4.23
C LEU A 402 20.35 -5.18 -5.32
N SER A 403 19.89 -5.00 -6.56
CA SER A 403 20.78 -4.76 -7.72
C SER A 403 21.27 -3.32 -7.84
N ASN A 404 20.59 -2.34 -7.23
CA ASN A 404 21.03 -0.93 -7.22
C ASN A 404 21.60 -0.54 -5.85
N LEU A 405 20.77 -0.35 -4.82
CA LEU A 405 21.19 0.16 -3.52
C LEU A 405 22.18 -0.75 -2.78
N GLY A 406 21.80 -2.01 -2.59
CA GLY A 406 22.63 -3.02 -1.94
C GLY A 406 23.91 -3.28 -2.70
N ASN A 407 23.86 -3.35 -4.03
CA ASN A 407 25.02 -3.53 -4.88
C ASN A 407 26.02 -2.36 -4.77
N PHE A 408 25.55 -1.11 -4.79
CA PHE A 408 26.42 0.06 -4.61
C PHE A 408 27.17 -0.02 -3.28
N ILE A 409 26.44 -0.15 -2.18
CA ILE A 409 27.02 -0.17 -0.83
C ILE A 409 27.98 -1.35 -0.67
N ASN A 410 27.58 -2.54 -1.13
CA ASN A 410 28.42 -3.73 -1.03
C ASN A 410 29.72 -3.58 -1.85
N ARG A 411 29.68 -3.03 -3.08
CA ARG A 411 30.87 -2.79 -3.91
C ARG A 411 31.84 -1.82 -3.23
N VAL A 412 31.32 -0.73 -2.65
CA VAL A 412 32.14 0.28 -1.96
C VAL A 412 32.82 -0.34 -0.74
N LEU A 413 32.02 -0.88 0.19
CA LEU A 413 32.53 -1.37 1.46
C LEU A 413 33.41 -2.61 1.30
N SER A 414 33.04 -3.54 0.41
CA SER A 414 33.87 -4.71 0.12
C SER A 414 35.21 -4.34 -0.51
N PHE A 415 35.27 -3.29 -1.34
CA PHE A 415 36.54 -2.85 -1.92
C PHE A 415 37.45 -2.18 -0.87
N ILE A 416 36.90 -1.39 0.03
CA ILE A 416 37.65 -0.84 1.17
C ILE A 416 38.16 -1.97 2.09
N ALA A 417 37.33 -2.97 2.37
CA ALA A 417 37.65 -4.06 3.28
C ALA A 417 38.70 -5.05 2.77
N LYS A 418 38.95 -5.09 1.45
CA LYS A 418 40.02 -5.91 0.86
C LYS A 418 41.38 -5.60 1.49
N ASP A 419 42.26 -6.59 1.49
CA ASP A 419 43.60 -6.47 2.03
C ASP A 419 44.41 -5.38 1.31
N PRO A 420 45.46 -4.80 1.93
CA PRO A 420 46.23 -3.71 1.33
C PRO A 420 46.91 -4.02 -0.02
N ALA A 421 47.02 -5.29 -0.44
CA ALA A 421 47.53 -5.63 -1.78
C ALA A 421 46.44 -5.51 -2.87
N SER A 422 45.16 -5.55 -2.49
CA SER A 422 44.03 -5.54 -3.42
C SER A 422 42.94 -4.49 -3.11
N GLY A 423 43.13 -3.70 -2.05
CA GLY A 423 42.23 -2.65 -1.55
C GLY A 423 42.87 -1.79 -0.45
N TYR A 424 42.08 -1.38 0.56
CA TYR A 424 42.50 -0.38 1.56
C TYR A 424 42.57 -0.90 3.01
N GLY A 425 42.50 -2.21 3.24
CA GLY A 425 42.68 -2.80 4.57
C GLY A 425 41.60 -2.40 5.58
N SER A 426 40.37 -2.19 5.13
CA SER A 426 39.23 -1.68 5.91
C SER A 426 39.39 -0.24 6.42
N ILE A 427 40.33 0.54 5.87
CA ILE A 427 40.57 1.94 6.26
C ILE A 427 40.13 2.85 5.11
N ILE A 428 39.34 3.87 5.40
CA ILE A 428 38.96 4.89 4.41
C ILE A 428 40.24 5.66 4.02
N PRO A 429 40.60 5.70 2.73
CA PRO A 429 41.86 6.30 2.31
C PRO A 429 41.84 7.81 2.47
N ASP A 430 43.02 8.38 2.68
CA ASP A 430 43.20 9.81 2.51
C ASP A 430 43.21 10.18 1.02
N ALA A 431 42.72 11.38 0.70
CA ALA A 431 42.50 11.81 -0.67
C ALA A 431 42.77 13.31 -0.81
N GLU A 432 43.99 13.66 -1.22
CA GLU A 432 44.34 15.02 -1.60
C GLU A 432 43.86 15.32 -3.03
N GLY A 433 43.63 16.60 -3.36
CA GLY A 433 43.32 17.04 -4.73
C GLY A 433 41.89 16.81 -5.22
N VAL A 434 40.94 16.52 -4.32
CA VAL A 434 39.51 16.31 -4.67
C VAL A 434 38.91 17.48 -5.47
N GLU A 435 39.34 18.72 -5.16
CA GLU A 435 38.92 19.94 -5.85
C GLU A 435 39.24 19.94 -7.36
N SER A 436 40.25 19.18 -7.77
CA SER A 436 40.68 19.06 -9.17
C SER A 436 40.09 17.85 -9.90
N HIS A 437 39.40 16.94 -9.20
CA HIS A 437 38.86 15.71 -9.78
C HIS A 437 37.46 15.92 -10.36
N SER A 438 37.39 16.18 -11.66
CA SER A 438 36.18 16.61 -12.40
C SER A 438 34.96 15.70 -12.20
N LEU A 439 35.14 14.37 -12.25
CA LEU A 439 34.04 13.41 -12.03
C LEU A 439 33.45 13.49 -10.63
N THR A 440 34.29 13.78 -9.62
CA THR A 440 33.86 13.87 -8.22
C THR A 440 33.08 15.15 -7.96
N GLN A 441 33.54 16.26 -8.52
CA GLN A 441 32.85 17.55 -8.44
C GLN A 441 31.48 17.48 -9.12
N ALA A 442 31.42 16.92 -10.34
CA ALA A 442 30.17 16.73 -11.06
C ALA A 442 29.17 15.82 -10.31
N LEU A 443 29.67 14.79 -9.61
CA LEU A 443 28.83 13.96 -8.74
C LEU A 443 28.30 14.75 -7.55
N GLY A 444 29.16 15.53 -6.88
CA GLY A 444 28.80 16.37 -5.74
C GLY A 444 27.65 17.34 -6.07
N GLU A 445 27.72 18.02 -7.21
CA GLU A 445 26.65 18.91 -7.69
C GLU A 445 25.31 18.18 -7.90
N LYS A 446 25.35 17.01 -8.56
CA LYS A 446 24.16 16.18 -8.81
C LYS A 446 23.53 15.69 -7.51
N VAL A 447 24.36 15.22 -6.58
CA VAL A 447 23.93 14.75 -5.26
C VAL A 447 23.31 15.88 -4.45
N GLY A 448 23.93 17.06 -4.43
CA GLY A 448 23.36 18.26 -3.81
C GLY A 448 21.99 18.62 -4.37
N SER A 449 21.83 18.57 -5.70
CA SER A 449 20.53 18.81 -6.35
C SER A 449 19.47 17.77 -5.94
N CYS A 450 19.83 16.48 -5.89
CA CYS A 450 18.92 15.42 -5.45
C CYS A 450 18.51 15.59 -3.97
N VAL A 451 19.45 15.96 -3.10
CA VAL A 451 19.17 16.23 -1.67
C VAL A 451 18.23 17.43 -1.52
N GLN A 452 18.42 18.48 -2.31
CA GLN A 452 17.52 19.63 -2.31
C GLN A 452 16.10 19.23 -2.75
N GLN A 453 15.97 18.46 -3.83
CA GLN A 453 14.67 17.94 -4.31
C GLN A 453 14.01 17.03 -3.27
N TYR A 454 14.77 16.15 -2.63
CA TYR A 454 14.31 15.33 -1.51
C TYR A 454 13.73 16.19 -0.39
N ILE A 455 14.46 17.22 0.06
CA ILE A 455 14.02 18.10 1.14
C ILE A 455 12.73 18.82 0.75
N GLU A 456 12.66 19.38 -0.46
CA GLU A 456 11.46 20.06 -0.97
C GLU A 456 10.24 19.15 -1.04
N ALA A 457 10.43 17.91 -1.52
CA ALA A 457 9.38 16.92 -1.57
C ALA A 457 8.89 16.55 -0.16
N MET A 458 9.82 16.31 0.77
CA MET A 458 9.50 15.90 2.14
C MET A 458 8.84 17.00 2.95
N GLU A 459 9.26 18.27 2.82
CA GLU A 459 8.57 19.43 3.42
C GLU A 459 7.11 19.56 2.96
N LYS A 460 6.84 19.17 1.71
CA LYS A 460 5.49 19.15 1.12
C LYS A 460 4.76 17.81 1.31
N VAL A 461 5.32 16.90 2.12
CA VAL A 461 4.77 15.57 2.41
C VAL A 461 4.54 14.73 1.13
N LYS A 462 5.37 14.94 0.09
CA LYS A 462 5.41 14.13 -1.14
C LYS A 462 6.33 12.93 -0.94
N LEU A 463 5.92 12.01 -0.07
CA LEU A 463 6.76 10.93 0.43
C LEU A 463 7.27 10.00 -0.68
N LYS A 464 6.42 9.69 -1.67
CA LYS A 464 6.82 8.87 -2.82
C LYS A 464 7.92 9.54 -3.66
N GLN A 465 7.82 10.85 -3.87
CA GLN A 465 8.82 11.63 -4.60
C GLN A 465 10.12 11.72 -3.80
N GLY A 466 10.04 12.00 -2.49
CA GLY A 466 11.21 11.98 -1.60
C GLY A 466 11.96 10.64 -1.63
N LEU A 467 11.26 9.50 -1.57
CA LEU A 467 11.90 8.18 -1.70
C LEU A 467 12.63 8.02 -3.05
N LYS A 468 11.99 8.45 -4.14
CA LYS A 468 12.58 8.40 -5.49
C LYS A 468 13.85 9.25 -5.59
N ASP A 469 13.83 10.45 -5.02
CA ASP A 469 14.98 11.38 -5.02
C ASP A 469 16.13 10.87 -4.15
N ALA A 470 15.85 10.19 -3.04
CA ALA A 470 16.88 9.51 -2.25
C ALA A 470 17.48 8.31 -3.01
N MET A 471 16.64 7.50 -3.67
CA MET A 471 17.10 6.31 -4.40
C MET A 471 17.87 6.65 -5.68
N SER A 472 17.64 7.83 -6.29
CA SER A 472 18.40 8.28 -7.47
C SER A 472 19.89 8.44 -7.17
N ILE A 473 20.25 8.86 -5.96
CA ILE A 473 21.65 9.01 -5.50
C ILE A 473 22.40 7.66 -5.56
N SER A 474 21.73 6.54 -5.27
CA SER A 474 22.34 5.22 -5.43
C SER A 474 22.64 4.90 -6.89
N GLY A 475 21.76 5.30 -7.81
CA GLY A 475 22.00 5.16 -9.25
C GLY A 475 23.21 5.99 -9.71
N GLU A 476 23.29 7.23 -9.25
CA GLU A 476 24.44 8.12 -9.50
C GLU A 476 25.74 7.55 -8.92
N GLY A 477 25.70 6.97 -7.72
CA GLY A 477 26.84 6.28 -7.11
C GLY A 477 27.32 5.07 -7.91
N ASN A 478 26.40 4.23 -8.39
CA ASN A 478 26.73 3.10 -9.27
C ASN A 478 27.38 3.57 -10.59
N ARG A 479 26.81 4.62 -11.21
CA ARG A 479 27.33 5.23 -12.44
C ARG A 479 28.73 5.79 -12.23
N TYR A 480 28.95 6.50 -11.12
CA TYR A 480 30.24 7.05 -10.74
C TYR A 480 31.33 5.98 -10.55
N LEU A 481 31.02 4.87 -9.88
CA LEU A 481 31.95 3.74 -9.76
C LEU A 481 32.27 3.10 -11.13
N GLN A 482 31.30 3.06 -12.05
CA GLN A 482 31.51 2.48 -13.37
C GLN A 482 32.35 3.38 -14.28
N GLU A 483 32.05 4.68 -14.32
CA GLU A 483 32.75 5.68 -15.13
C GLU A 483 34.19 5.89 -14.67
N SER A 484 34.42 5.89 -13.35
CA SER A 484 35.77 6.00 -12.79
C SER A 484 36.64 4.75 -13.03
N GLN A 485 36.05 3.59 -13.32
CA GLN A 485 36.77 2.32 -13.42
C GLN A 485 37.71 2.09 -12.22
N PHE A 486 37.23 2.35 -11.00
CA PHE A 486 38.04 2.41 -9.76
C PHE A 486 38.97 1.20 -9.54
N TRP A 487 38.59 0.01 -10.03
CA TRP A 487 39.40 -1.21 -9.95
C TRP A 487 40.66 -1.17 -10.82
N LYS A 488 40.65 -0.42 -11.94
CA LYS A 488 41.84 -0.13 -12.75
C LYS A 488 42.64 1.00 -12.12
N LEU A 489 41.97 2.07 -11.70
CA LEU A 489 42.62 3.20 -11.02
C LEU A 489 43.44 2.73 -9.82
N TYR A 490 42.96 1.77 -9.04
CA TYR A 490 43.74 1.26 -7.90
C TYR A 490 45.14 0.75 -8.28
N LYS A 491 45.29 0.20 -9.48
CA LYS A 491 46.57 -0.33 -10.00
C LYS A 491 47.40 0.73 -10.72
N GLU A 492 46.74 1.67 -11.40
CA GLU A 492 47.36 2.62 -12.33
C GLU A 492 47.55 4.02 -11.72
N ASP A 493 46.57 4.49 -10.94
CA ASP A 493 46.52 5.81 -10.30
C ASP A 493 45.79 5.72 -8.95
N LYS A 494 46.53 5.26 -7.94
CA LYS A 494 46.02 5.04 -6.59
C LYS A 494 45.52 6.34 -5.91
N PRO A 495 46.14 7.51 -6.08
CA PRO A 495 45.59 8.78 -5.62
C PRO A 495 44.17 9.06 -6.14
N SER A 496 43.93 8.95 -7.45
CA SER A 496 42.57 9.15 -8.00
C SER A 496 41.58 8.09 -7.51
N CYS A 497 42.02 6.83 -7.37
CA CYS A 497 41.19 5.79 -6.75
C CYS A 497 40.80 6.13 -5.30
N SER A 498 41.70 6.76 -4.55
CA SER A 498 41.45 7.15 -3.15
C SER A 498 40.37 8.23 -3.06
N ILE A 499 40.41 9.23 -3.96
CA ILE A 499 39.36 10.24 -4.11
C ILE A 499 38.00 9.56 -4.38
N VAL A 500 37.96 8.64 -5.35
CA VAL A 500 36.73 7.93 -5.74
C VAL A 500 36.16 7.13 -4.58
N MET A 501 37.00 6.37 -3.89
CA MET A 501 36.54 5.49 -2.82
C MET A 501 36.14 6.24 -1.56
N ARG A 502 36.85 7.34 -1.21
CA ARG A 502 36.46 8.22 -0.10
C ARG A 502 35.11 8.88 -0.37
N THR A 503 34.93 9.43 -1.58
CA THR A 503 33.64 10.01 -2.02
C THR A 503 32.51 8.98 -1.94
N ALA A 504 32.74 7.77 -2.45
CA ALA A 504 31.74 6.71 -2.45
C ALA A 504 31.36 6.26 -1.02
N CYS A 505 32.32 6.20 -0.08
CA CYS A 505 32.02 5.92 1.33
C CYS A 505 31.13 6.99 1.97
N GLY A 506 31.39 8.27 1.68
CA GLY A 506 30.53 9.35 2.10
C GLY A 506 29.11 9.25 1.57
N LEU A 507 28.95 8.84 0.31
CA LEU A 507 27.63 8.57 -0.27
C LEU A 507 26.90 7.42 0.42
N VAL A 508 27.60 6.38 0.86
CA VAL A 508 27.00 5.29 1.65
C VAL A 508 26.40 5.84 2.95
N TYR A 509 27.11 6.71 3.67
CA TYR A 509 26.58 7.38 4.86
C TYR A 509 25.39 8.29 4.53
N LEU A 510 25.50 9.10 3.48
CA LEU A 510 24.43 10.02 3.07
C LEU A 510 23.15 9.26 2.70
N LEU A 511 23.25 8.13 2.00
CA LEU A 511 22.12 7.26 1.68
C LEU A 511 21.47 6.69 2.95
N ALA A 512 22.27 6.26 3.95
CA ALA A 512 21.73 5.83 5.24
C ALA A 512 20.96 6.96 5.94
N CYS A 513 21.42 8.21 5.81
CA CYS A 513 20.74 9.37 6.36
C CYS A 513 19.39 9.65 5.67
N LEU A 514 19.39 9.75 4.34
CA LEU A 514 18.19 10.08 3.54
C LEU A 514 17.13 8.97 3.57
N LEU A 515 17.55 7.72 3.69
CA LEU A 515 16.67 6.56 3.71
C LEU A 515 16.23 6.16 5.12
N GLU A 516 16.77 6.73 6.20
CA GLU A 516 16.34 6.40 7.57
C GLU A 516 14.82 6.58 7.78
N PRO A 517 14.18 7.66 7.28
CA PRO A 517 12.74 7.80 7.41
C PRO A 517 11.94 6.66 6.75
N PHE A 518 12.50 6.04 5.71
CA PHE A 518 11.84 5.03 4.89
C PHE A 518 12.19 3.61 5.34
N MET A 519 13.46 3.34 5.64
CA MET A 519 14.03 2.04 5.99
C MET A 519 14.99 2.16 7.19
N PRO A 520 14.48 2.35 8.43
CA PRO A 520 15.34 2.64 9.58
C PRO A 520 16.30 1.50 9.95
N SER A 521 15.87 0.23 9.80
CA SER A 521 16.70 -0.96 10.02
C SER A 521 17.88 -1.03 9.05
N PHE A 522 17.63 -0.72 7.77
CA PHE A 522 18.68 -0.60 6.76
C PHE A 522 19.71 0.45 7.15
N SER A 523 19.29 1.65 7.55
CA SER A 523 20.21 2.72 7.95
C SER A 523 21.08 2.31 9.15
N ARG A 524 20.49 1.63 10.15
CA ARG A 524 21.25 1.09 11.29
C ARG A 524 22.28 0.04 10.87
N GLU A 525 21.93 -0.86 9.95
CA GLU A 525 22.88 -1.87 9.46
C GLU A 525 24.00 -1.24 8.63
N VAL A 526 23.72 -0.21 7.82
CA VAL A 526 24.76 0.54 7.10
C VAL A 526 25.70 1.25 8.08
N LEU A 527 25.17 1.93 9.10
CA LEU A 527 26.01 2.58 10.12
C LEU A 527 26.90 1.58 10.87
N LYS A 528 26.38 0.39 11.16
CA LYS A 528 27.15 -0.71 11.75
C LYS A 528 28.26 -1.22 10.82
N GLN A 529 27.99 -1.38 9.52
CA GLN A 529 29.02 -1.76 8.55
C GLN A 529 30.06 -0.64 8.33
N LEU A 530 29.67 0.62 8.50
CA LEU A 530 30.58 1.75 8.58
C LEU A 530 31.32 1.84 9.92
N ASN A 531 31.01 0.99 10.91
CA ASN A 531 31.58 1.03 12.26
C ASN A 531 31.44 2.40 12.94
N LEU A 532 30.25 2.98 12.81
CA LEU A 532 29.85 4.19 13.54
C LEU A 532 29.12 3.80 14.84
N PRO A 533 29.24 4.59 15.91
CA PRO A 533 28.57 4.30 17.18
C PRO A 533 27.06 4.11 17.00
N PRO A 534 26.41 3.15 17.70
CA PRO A 534 24.96 2.96 17.64
C PRO A 534 24.14 4.22 17.98
N GLU A 535 24.69 5.07 18.84
CA GLU A 535 24.15 6.36 19.26
C GLU A 535 24.38 7.51 18.26
N THR A 536 25.00 7.24 17.11
CA THR A 536 25.20 8.25 16.05
C THR A 536 23.84 8.79 15.61
N GLN A 537 23.62 10.07 15.87
CA GLN A 537 22.41 10.77 15.44
C GLN A 537 22.58 11.21 14.00
N LEU A 538 21.79 10.62 13.11
CA LEU A 538 21.67 11.07 11.73
C LEU A 538 21.03 12.47 11.71
N SER A 539 21.62 13.39 10.95
CA SER A 539 21.19 14.79 10.87
C SER A 539 21.21 15.26 9.41
N LEU A 540 20.16 15.99 9.03
CA LEU A 540 20.06 16.81 7.83
C LEU A 540 19.62 18.22 8.21
N SER A 541 20.16 18.73 9.32
CA SER A 541 19.80 20.06 9.83
C SER A 541 20.36 21.17 8.93
N ASP A 542 19.70 22.33 8.93
CA ASP A 542 20.25 23.50 8.22
C ASP A 542 21.42 24.12 9.00
N LYS A 543 21.48 23.90 10.32
CA LYS A 543 22.41 24.58 11.24
C LYS A 543 23.80 23.95 11.30
N GLY A 544 23.91 22.65 11.06
CA GLY A 544 25.19 21.93 11.08
C GLY A 544 25.89 21.89 9.72
N GLY A 545 25.33 22.56 8.70
CA GLY A 545 25.88 22.59 7.35
C GLY A 545 25.73 21.26 6.60
N GLU A 546 24.95 20.30 7.11
CA GLU A 546 24.86 18.95 6.55
C GLU A 546 24.32 18.93 5.10
N ILE A 547 23.45 19.87 4.75
CA ILE A 547 22.94 20.03 3.37
C ILE A 547 24.06 20.49 2.43
N GLU A 548 24.91 21.42 2.87
CA GLU A 548 26.04 21.85 2.04
C GLU A 548 27.10 20.74 1.94
N ASN A 549 27.33 20.02 3.05
CA ASN A 549 28.21 18.85 3.08
C ASN A 549 27.73 17.72 2.18
N SER A 550 26.44 17.65 1.83
CA SER A 550 25.94 16.65 0.89
C SER A 550 26.49 16.84 -0.53
N LYS A 551 26.91 18.06 -0.89
CA LYS A 551 27.64 18.35 -2.15
C LYS A 551 29.10 17.91 -2.10
N ARG A 552 29.61 17.62 -0.90
CA ARG A 552 30.98 17.18 -0.65
C ARG A 552 30.99 15.82 0.07
N PRO A 553 30.50 14.73 -0.56
CA PRO A 553 30.46 13.43 0.09
C PRO A 553 31.83 12.98 0.63
N TRP A 554 32.93 13.39 0.00
CA TRP A 554 34.29 13.10 0.45
C TRP A 554 34.67 13.68 1.82
N ASP A 555 33.96 14.69 2.32
CA ASP A 555 34.20 15.31 3.63
C ASP A 555 33.36 14.71 4.75
N ILE A 556 32.38 13.85 4.43
CA ILE A 556 31.42 13.30 5.41
C ILE A 556 32.10 12.34 6.39
N LEU A 557 32.94 11.43 5.90
CA LEU A 557 33.66 10.45 6.72
C LEU A 557 35.15 10.80 6.76
N PRO A 558 35.79 10.78 7.95
CA PRO A 558 37.18 11.16 8.07
C PRO A 558 38.11 10.14 7.41
N ALA A 559 39.20 10.64 6.81
CA ALA A 559 40.30 9.80 6.37
C ALA A 559 40.89 9.02 7.55
N GLY A 560 41.33 7.78 7.30
CA GLY A 560 41.85 6.90 8.35
C GLY A 560 40.77 6.19 9.18
N HIS A 561 39.49 6.51 8.99
CA HIS A 561 38.39 5.81 9.66
C HIS A 561 38.37 4.33 9.28
N LYS A 562 38.23 3.45 10.27
CA LYS A 562 38.18 2.00 10.05
C LYS A 562 36.73 1.53 9.99
N ILE A 563 36.32 1.02 8.84
CA ILE A 563 34.98 0.45 8.64
C ILE A 563 34.84 -0.90 9.35
N GLY A 564 33.60 -1.35 9.49
CA GLY A 564 33.24 -2.66 10.04
C GLY A 564 33.34 -3.75 8.98
N THR A 565 32.67 -4.87 9.23
CA THR A 565 32.63 -6.00 8.27
C THR A 565 31.50 -5.78 7.26
N PRO A 566 31.81 -5.66 5.95
CA PRO A 566 30.77 -5.56 4.93
C PRO A 566 29.94 -6.85 4.84
N ALA A 567 28.64 -6.71 4.62
CA ALA A 567 27.74 -7.83 4.41
C ALA A 567 26.60 -7.46 3.43
N PRO A 568 26.08 -8.41 2.63
CA PRO A 568 24.92 -8.16 1.79
C PRO A 568 23.72 -7.67 2.62
N LEU A 569 23.17 -6.52 2.22
CA LEU A 569 22.05 -5.88 2.94
C LEU A 569 20.68 -6.47 2.59
N PHE A 570 20.54 -7.00 1.37
CA PHE A 570 19.29 -7.57 0.88
C PHE A 570 19.54 -8.99 0.36
N LYS A 571 18.49 -9.81 0.41
CA LYS A 571 18.47 -11.15 -0.18
C LYS A 571 17.50 -11.15 -1.35
N GLU A 572 17.85 -11.89 -2.39
CA GLU A 572 16.97 -12.12 -3.52
C GLU A 572 15.71 -12.86 -3.07
N LEU A 573 14.56 -12.42 -3.58
CA LEU A 573 13.30 -13.15 -3.46
C LEU A 573 13.06 -13.96 -4.73
N LYS A 574 12.98 -15.29 -4.59
CA LYS A 574 12.90 -16.20 -5.73
C LYS A 574 11.46 -16.40 -6.21
N ASP A 575 11.30 -16.81 -7.46
CA ASP A 575 10.00 -17.07 -8.09
C ASP A 575 9.18 -18.12 -7.29
N GLU A 576 9.84 -19.13 -6.73
CA GLU A 576 9.18 -20.15 -5.90
C GLU A 576 8.63 -19.56 -4.59
N GLU A 577 9.36 -18.63 -3.97
CA GLU A 577 8.91 -17.95 -2.75
C GLU A 577 7.74 -17.02 -3.04
N VAL A 578 7.77 -16.31 -4.17
CA VAL A 578 6.66 -15.46 -4.65
C VAL A 578 5.40 -16.30 -4.88
N ALA A 579 5.53 -17.43 -5.58
CA ALA A 579 4.42 -18.34 -5.82
C ALA A 579 3.85 -18.88 -4.49
N PHE A 580 4.74 -19.30 -3.58
CA PHE A 580 4.36 -19.76 -2.25
C PHE A 580 3.60 -18.69 -1.46
N TYR A 581 4.09 -17.45 -1.40
CA TYR A 581 3.40 -16.39 -0.66
C TYR A 581 2.08 -16.01 -1.31
N ARG A 582 2.02 -15.93 -2.64
CA ARG A 582 0.77 -15.66 -3.36
C ARG A 582 -0.31 -16.70 -3.04
N GLU A 583 0.06 -17.98 -2.98
CA GLU A 583 -0.85 -19.06 -2.59
C GLU A 583 -1.19 -19.02 -1.09
N LYS A 584 -0.18 -18.87 -0.22
CA LYS A 584 -0.35 -18.77 1.24
C LYS A 584 -1.33 -17.66 1.61
N PHE A 585 -1.28 -16.53 0.91
CA PHE A 585 -2.12 -15.36 1.17
C PHE A 585 -3.26 -15.19 0.15
N ALA A 586 -3.63 -16.25 -0.59
CA ALA A 586 -4.84 -16.28 -1.40
C ALA A 586 -6.07 -16.59 -0.56
N GLY A 587 -7.23 -16.05 -0.97
CA GLY A 587 -8.50 -16.26 -0.26
C GLY A 587 -8.56 -15.56 1.11
N SER A 588 -9.54 -15.96 1.93
CA SER A 588 -9.74 -15.44 3.29
C SER A 588 -8.76 -16.03 4.30
N GLN A 589 -8.54 -15.35 5.43
CA GLN A 589 -7.79 -15.90 6.57
C GLN A 589 -8.42 -17.19 7.11
N ALA A 590 -9.74 -17.34 7.05
CA ALA A 590 -10.43 -18.58 7.42
C ALA A 590 -10.05 -19.73 6.47
N ASP A 591 -10.08 -19.50 5.15
CA ASP A 591 -9.66 -20.49 4.15
C ASP A 591 -8.20 -20.92 4.39
N ARG A 592 -7.34 -19.99 4.79
CA ARG A 592 -5.93 -20.27 5.10
C ARG A 592 -5.78 -21.14 6.34
N ALA A 593 -6.52 -20.84 7.41
CA ALA A 593 -6.51 -21.62 8.64
C ALA A 593 -6.98 -23.06 8.38
N ASP A 594 -8.06 -23.23 7.59
CA ASP A 594 -8.57 -24.55 7.21
C ASP A 594 -7.57 -25.33 6.36
N ARG A 595 -6.91 -24.69 5.38
CA ARG A 595 -5.85 -25.32 4.58
C ARG A 595 -4.65 -25.72 5.43
N ALA A 596 -4.23 -24.86 6.36
CA ALA A 596 -3.13 -25.15 7.27
C ALA A 596 -3.44 -26.33 8.20
N LEU A 597 -4.66 -26.38 8.76
CA LEU A 597 -5.12 -27.48 9.60
C LEU A 597 -5.18 -28.80 8.82
N LYS A 598 -5.68 -28.78 7.58
CA LYS A 598 -5.67 -29.96 6.70
C LYS A 598 -4.25 -30.43 6.39
N ALA A 599 -3.35 -29.52 6.03
CA ALA A 599 -1.95 -29.85 5.76
C ALA A 599 -1.22 -30.40 6.99
N GLU A 600 -1.48 -29.85 8.18
CA GLU A 600 -0.90 -30.37 9.43
C GLU A 600 -1.47 -31.75 9.79
N THR A 601 -2.76 -31.98 9.53
CA THR A 601 -3.41 -33.28 9.74
C THR A 601 -2.85 -34.32 8.77
N GLU A 602 -2.69 -33.97 7.49
CA GLU A 602 -2.06 -34.83 6.48
C GLU A 602 -0.59 -35.13 6.81
N ALA A 603 0.17 -34.12 7.28
CA ALA A 603 1.55 -34.31 7.73
C ALA A 603 1.65 -35.22 8.95
N LYS A 604 0.73 -35.10 9.92
CA LYS A 604 0.63 -36.01 11.08
C LYS A 604 0.26 -37.43 10.66
N GLN A 605 -0.69 -37.58 9.73
CA GLN A 605 -1.07 -38.88 9.17
C GLN A 605 0.08 -39.53 8.39
N MET A 606 0.81 -38.76 7.58
CA MET A 606 2.01 -39.25 6.88
C MET A 606 3.13 -39.62 7.87
N ALA A 607 3.34 -38.85 8.93
CA ALA A 607 4.31 -39.16 9.98
C ALA A 607 3.92 -40.43 10.76
N GLU A 608 2.63 -40.64 11.05
CA GLU A 608 2.11 -41.88 11.64
C GLU A 608 2.22 -43.08 10.69
N GLN A 609 1.98 -42.90 9.39
CA GLN A 609 2.19 -43.95 8.39
C GLN A 609 3.67 -44.31 8.24
N LEU A 610 4.57 -43.33 8.25
CA LEU A 610 6.02 -43.53 8.27
C LEU A 610 6.50 -44.23 9.55
N ASN A 611 5.87 -43.93 10.70
CA ASN A 611 6.16 -44.62 11.96
C ASN A 611 5.59 -46.05 12.00
N LYS A 612 4.41 -46.29 11.41
CA LYS A 612 3.85 -47.65 11.25
C LYS A 612 4.67 -48.49 10.27
N ALA A 613 5.19 -47.90 9.19
CA ALA A 613 6.08 -48.57 8.25
C ALA A 613 7.46 -48.94 8.85
N LYS A 614 7.94 -48.19 9.87
CA LYS A 614 9.16 -48.54 10.62
C LYS A 614 8.99 -49.66 11.64
N ILE A 615 7.76 -50.10 11.92
CA ILE A 615 7.47 -51.22 12.84
C ILE A 615 7.30 -52.55 12.07
N SER A 616 7.22 -52.54 10.73
CA SER A 616 6.99 -53.74 9.92
C SER A 616 8.20 -54.31 9.16
N ASP A 617 9.41 -53.77 9.34
CA ASP A 617 10.63 -54.32 8.70
C ASP A 617 11.69 -54.76 9.71
N GLY A 618 11.45 -55.93 10.29
CA GLY A 618 12.37 -56.64 11.16
C GLY A 618 12.58 -58.08 10.71
N ASN A 619 13.23 -58.32 9.56
CA ASN A 619 14.16 -59.45 9.31
C ASN A 619 14.46 -59.67 7.81
N LYS A 620 15.70 -59.38 7.36
CA LYS A 620 16.68 -60.39 6.88
C LYS A 620 17.85 -59.78 6.10
N LYS A 621 19.05 -60.11 6.63
CA LYS A 621 20.34 -60.45 6.00
C LYS A 621 20.86 -59.69 4.76
N LYS A 622 22.05 -59.11 5.00
CA LYS A 622 23.15 -58.81 4.08
C LYS A 622 23.41 -59.92 3.05
N GLU A 623 23.57 -59.50 1.79
CA GLU A 623 24.59 -60.03 0.89
C GLU A 623 25.12 -58.91 0.00
N ARG A 624 26.43 -58.96 -0.27
CA ARG A 624 27.25 -57.91 -0.87
C ARG A 624 27.74 -58.48 -2.21
N ALA A 625 27.42 -57.84 -3.34
CA ALA A 625 28.12 -58.07 -4.59
C ALA A 625 28.09 -56.82 -5.48
N THR A 626 29.26 -56.58 -6.06
CA THR A 626 29.80 -55.41 -6.76
C THR A 626 29.48 -55.34 -8.26
N LYS A 627 29.83 -54.16 -8.83
CA LYS A 627 30.00 -53.77 -10.25
C LYS A 627 28.69 -53.39 -10.97
N SER A 628 28.64 -52.36 -11.81
CA SER A 628 29.67 -51.60 -12.51
C SER A 628 29.06 -50.29 -13.00
N SER A 629 29.83 -49.21 -12.92
CA SER A 629 29.61 -47.98 -13.67
C SER A 629 29.88 -48.24 -15.15
N GLU A 630 28.89 -48.03 -16.00
CA GLU A 630 29.14 -47.69 -17.41
C GLU A 630 28.12 -46.67 -17.90
N THR A 631 28.72 -45.62 -18.44
CA THR A 631 28.21 -44.40 -19.04
C THR A 631 27.57 -44.69 -20.39
N LYS A 632 26.42 -44.08 -20.70
CA LYS A 632 25.91 -43.71 -22.04
C LYS A 632 24.55 -43.03 -21.83
N SER A 633 24.21 -41.90 -22.42
CA SER A 633 24.87 -40.99 -23.35
C SER A 633 24.00 -39.74 -23.41
N LYS A 634 24.57 -38.57 -23.10
CA LYS A 634 23.96 -37.28 -23.43
C LYS A 634 24.00 -37.12 -24.95
N ALA A 635 22.82 -37.06 -25.57
CA ALA A 635 22.64 -36.40 -26.86
C ALA A 635 22.31 -34.92 -26.61
N PRO A 636 22.69 -34.01 -27.52
CA PRO A 636 22.93 -32.62 -27.18
C PRO A 636 21.61 -31.87 -26.95
N SER A 637 21.51 -31.17 -25.82
CA SER A 637 20.58 -30.06 -25.69
C SER A 637 21.01 -29.02 -26.71
N SER A 638 20.28 -28.96 -27.82
CA SER A 638 20.36 -27.91 -28.82
C SER A 638 20.39 -26.55 -28.13
N VAL A 639 21.35 -25.73 -28.54
CA VAL A 639 21.43 -24.29 -28.35
C VAL A 639 20.03 -23.70 -28.14
N GLU A 640 19.80 -23.04 -26.99
CA GLU A 640 18.60 -22.22 -26.79
C GLU A 640 18.65 -21.09 -27.83
N GLY A 641 18.06 -21.35 -28.99
CA GLY A 641 17.84 -20.37 -30.03
C GLY A 641 16.84 -19.32 -29.56
N GLU A 642 16.96 -18.13 -30.13
CA GLU A 642 16.02 -17.02 -30.01
C GLU A 642 14.56 -17.51 -30.06
N ILE A 643 13.71 -17.03 -29.15
CA ILE A 643 12.27 -17.31 -29.20
C ILE A 643 11.70 -16.69 -30.47
N SER A 644 11.27 -17.53 -31.42
CA SER A 644 10.71 -17.11 -32.71
C SER A 644 9.22 -16.81 -32.64
N ILE A 645 8.78 -15.78 -33.39
CA ILE A 645 7.37 -15.41 -33.59
C ILE A 645 6.55 -16.53 -34.24
N SER A 646 7.19 -17.39 -35.04
CA SER A 646 6.54 -18.52 -35.71
C SER A 646 5.94 -19.55 -34.75
N ARG A 647 6.23 -19.45 -33.44
CA ARG A 647 5.61 -20.28 -32.40
C ARG A 647 4.19 -19.83 -31.99
N LEU A 648 3.78 -18.61 -32.33
CA LEU A 648 2.43 -18.12 -32.06
C LEU A 648 1.45 -18.58 -33.14
N ASP A 649 0.23 -18.93 -32.71
CA ASP A 649 -0.89 -19.23 -33.59
C ASP A 649 -1.85 -18.03 -33.62
N ILE A 650 -1.55 -17.04 -34.46
CA ILE A 650 -2.43 -15.87 -34.66
C ILE A 650 -3.23 -16.11 -35.93
N ARG A 651 -4.55 -16.03 -35.84
CA ARG A 651 -5.47 -16.29 -36.95
C ARG A 651 -6.44 -15.14 -37.17
N VAL A 652 -6.99 -15.06 -38.38
CA VAL A 652 -8.15 -14.23 -38.72
C VAL A 652 -9.40 -14.85 -38.08
N GLY A 653 -10.01 -14.14 -37.14
CA GLY A 653 -11.26 -14.53 -36.48
C GLY A 653 -12.44 -13.66 -36.89
N LEU A 654 -13.64 -14.22 -37.00
CA LEU A 654 -14.90 -13.48 -37.17
C LEU A 654 -15.68 -13.49 -35.86
N ILE A 655 -15.98 -12.32 -35.30
CA ILE A 655 -16.86 -12.20 -34.13
C ILE A 655 -18.30 -12.47 -34.59
N THR A 656 -18.78 -13.67 -34.31
CA THR A 656 -20.14 -14.12 -34.65
C THR A 656 -21.18 -13.66 -33.64
N LYS A 657 -20.75 -13.39 -32.40
CA LYS A 657 -21.58 -12.84 -31.34
C LYS A 657 -20.72 -12.10 -30.32
N ALA A 658 -21.17 -10.94 -29.87
CA ALA A 658 -20.60 -10.24 -28.72
C ALA A 658 -21.72 -9.87 -27.74
N GLN A 659 -21.44 -9.96 -26.44
CA GLN A 659 -22.34 -9.51 -25.39
C GLN A 659 -21.54 -9.02 -24.18
N LYS A 660 -22.12 -8.12 -23.37
CA LYS A 660 -21.51 -7.71 -22.11
C LYS A 660 -21.44 -8.90 -21.14
N HIS A 661 -20.34 -8.98 -20.40
CA HIS A 661 -20.17 -10.00 -19.38
C HIS A 661 -21.21 -9.81 -18.26
N PRO A 662 -21.90 -10.87 -17.80
CA PRO A 662 -23.00 -10.75 -16.83
C PRO A 662 -22.55 -10.18 -15.48
N ASP A 663 -21.35 -10.55 -15.04
CA ASP A 663 -20.79 -10.17 -13.73
C ASP A 663 -19.63 -9.17 -13.81
N ALA A 664 -19.43 -8.47 -14.94
CA ALA A 664 -18.33 -7.53 -15.10
C ALA A 664 -18.58 -6.40 -16.12
N ASP A 665 -18.62 -5.15 -15.63
CA ASP A 665 -18.93 -3.97 -16.44
C ASP A 665 -17.86 -3.60 -17.48
N SER A 666 -16.65 -4.15 -17.36
CA SER A 666 -15.53 -3.86 -18.25
C SER A 666 -15.24 -4.95 -19.28
N LEU A 667 -16.01 -6.04 -19.29
CA LEU A 667 -15.69 -7.21 -20.11
C LEU A 667 -16.79 -7.50 -21.16
N TYR A 668 -16.38 -7.88 -22.37
CA TYR A 668 -17.22 -8.57 -23.33
C TYR A 668 -17.00 -10.08 -23.24
N VAL A 669 -18.00 -10.82 -23.69
CA VAL A 669 -17.93 -12.26 -23.98
C VAL A 669 -18.24 -12.42 -25.46
N GLU A 670 -17.28 -12.88 -26.22
CA GLU A 670 -17.36 -13.04 -27.67
C GLU A 670 -17.37 -14.52 -28.08
N GLU A 671 -18.15 -14.87 -29.09
CA GLU A 671 -18.04 -16.12 -29.83
C GLU A 671 -17.33 -15.82 -31.16
N ILE A 672 -16.08 -16.27 -31.29
CA ILE A 672 -15.22 -15.95 -32.42
C ILE A 672 -14.94 -17.21 -33.25
N ASP A 673 -15.37 -17.19 -34.50
CA ASP A 673 -15.04 -18.22 -35.49
C ASP A 673 -13.60 -18.01 -35.97
N VAL A 674 -12.73 -18.99 -35.70
CA VAL A 674 -11.30 -18.99 -36.08
C VAL A 674 -11.00 -20.12 -37.07
N GLY A 675 -11.99 -20.54 -37.85
CA GLY A 675 -11.89 -21.63 -38.83
C GLY A 675 -11.84 -23.03 -38.20
N GLU A 676 -12.35 -23.17 -36.98
CA GLU A 676 -12.50 -24.44 -36.28
C GLU A 676 -13.94 -24.94 -36.34
N ALA A 677 -14.19 -26.19 -35.92
CA ALA A 677 -15.53 -26.78 -35.96
C ALA A 677 -16.57 -26.03 -35.09
N LEU A 678 -16.11 -25.35 -34.04
CA LEU A 678 -16.94 -24.52 -33.16
C LEU A 678 -16.25 -23.17 -32.92
N PRO A 679 -17.00 -22.06 -32.83
CA PRO A 679 -16.46 -20.78 -32.39
C PRO A 679 -15.85 -20.88 -30.99
N ARG A 680 -14.79 -20.11 -30.74
CA ARG A 680 -14.16 -20.01 -29.43
C ARG A 680 -14.81 -18.92 -28.60
N THR A 681 -15.05 -19.21 -27.32
CA THR A 681 -15.40 -18.18 -26.33
C THR A 681 -14.17 -17.36 -25.98
N VAL A 682 -14.24 -16.05 -26.18
CA VAL A 682 -13.21 -15.09 -25.77
C VAL A 682 -13.83 -14.12 -24.78
N VAL A 683 -13.03 -13.65 -23.82
CA VAL A 683 -13.43 -12.61 -22.86
C VAL A 683 -12.44 -11.46 -22.99
N SER A 684 -12.90 -10.29 -23.42
CA SER A 684 -12.03 -9.13 -23.69
C SER A 684 -12.38 -7.91 -22.82
N GLY A 685 -11.38 -7.07 -22.54
CA GLY A 685 -11.54 -5.83 -21.77
C GLY A 685 -11.99 -4.61 -22.57
N LEU A 686 -12.72 -4.81 -23.66
CA LEU A 686 -12.94 -3.77 -24.69
C LEU A 686 -14.17 -2.87 -24.45
N VAL A 687 -14.98 -3.12 -23.41
CA VAL A 687 -16.25 -2.40 -23.16
C VAL A 687 -16.09 -0.88 -23.05
N LYS A 688 -14.97 -0.42 -22.48
CA LYS A 688 -14.71 1.01 -22.29
C LYS A 688 -14.23 1.73 -23.56
N TYR A 689 -13.87 0.97 -24.58
CA TYR A 689 -13.15 1.48 -25.75
C TYR A 689 -13.92 1.29 -27.04
N ILE A 690 -14.64 0.17 -27.19
CA ILE A 690 -15.34 -0.19 -28.42
C ILE A 690 -16.81 -0.47 -28.08
N PRO A 691 -17.76 0.29 -28.67
CA PRO A 691 -19.19 0.03 -28.52
C PRO A 691 -19.57 -1.39 -28.98
N LEU A 692 -20.60 -1.97 -28.37
CA LEU A 692 -20.99 -3.36 -28.62
C LEU A 692 -21.40 -3.58 -30.08
N GLU A 693 -22.08 -2.60 -30.66
CA GLU A 693 -22.50 -2.57 -32.06
C GLU A 693 -21.32 -2.61 -33.05
N GLU A 694 -20.15 -2.11 -32.65
CA GLU A 694 -18.93 -2.13 -33.46
C GLU A 694 -18.12 -3.42 -33.31
N MET A 695 -18.50 -4.30 -32.37
CA MET A 695 -17.86 -5.61 -32.17
C MET A 695 -18.49 -6.69 -33.05
N GLN A 696 -19.78 -6.59 -33.32
CA GLN A 696 -20.55 -7.63 -33.99
C GLN A 696 -20.17 -7.78 -35.48
N ASN A 697 -20.02 -9.03 -35.95
CA ASN A 697 -19.68 -9.37 -37.34
C ASN A 697 -18.37 -8.76 -37.86
N ARG A 698 -17.42 -8.50 -36.95
CA ARG A 698 -16.12 -7.90 -37.27
C ARG A 698 -15.03 -8.96 -37.40
N LYS A 699 -14.17 -8.83 -38.41
CA LYS A 699 -12.95 -9.64 -38.53
C LYS A 699 -11.83 -9.04 -37.68
N VAL A 700 -11.13 -9.87 -36.91
CA VAL A 700 -10.10 -9.47 -35.95
C VAL A 700 -8.94 -10.45 -35.97
N CYS A 701 -7.76 -10.04 -35.50
CA CYS A 701 -6.63 -10.95 -35.29
C CYS A 701 -6.72 -11.59 -33.90
N VAL A 702 -6.61 -12.92 -33.82
CA VAL A 702 -6.85 -13.70 -32.59
C VAL A 702 -5.69 -14.64 -32.31
N LEU A 703 -5.11 -14.57 -31.11
CA LEU A 703 -4.10 -15.51 -30.64
C LEU A 703 -4.77 -16.76 -30.05
N CYS A 704 -4.56 -17.91 -30.69
CA CYS A 704 -5.31 -19.14 -30.47
C CYS A 704 -4.57 -20.20 -29.64
N ASN A 705 -3.25 -20.10 -29.44
CA ASN A 705 -2.49 -21.12 -28.72
C ASN A 705 -2.07 -20.73 -27.29
N LEU A 706 -2.71 -19.71 -26.69
CA LEU A 706 -2.58 -19.46 -25.25
C LEU A 706 -3.31 -20.52 -24.43
N LYS A 707 -2.80 -20.80 -23.22
CA LYS A 707 -3.55 -21.61 -22.26
C LYS A 707 -4.84 -20.88 -21.87
N PRO A 708 -6.01 -21.52 -21.93
CA PRO A 708 -7.27 -20.87 -21.56
C PRO A 708 -7.27 -20.31 -20.13
N ALA A 709 -7.84 -19.11 -19.96
CA ALA A 709 -7.86 -18.38 -18.70
C ALA A 709 -9.30 -18.09 -18.25
N SER A 710 -9.59 -18.28 -16.96
CA SER A 710 -10.89 -17.94 -16.38
C SER A 710 -10.94 -16.47 -15.99
N MET A 711 -11.85 -15.72 -16.59
CA MET A 711 -12.11 -14.31 -16.30
C MET A 711 -13.52 -14.20 -15.75
N ARG A 712 -13.64 -13.83 -14.47
CA ARG A 712 -14.93 -13.63 -13.79
C ARG A 712 -15.92 -14.80 -13.95
N GLY A 713 -15.40 -16.03 -13.99
CA GLY A 713 -16.19 -17.26 -14.09
C GLY A 713 -16.36 -17.82 -15.51
N ILE A 714 -16.06 -17.04 -16.55
CA ILE A 714 -16.10 -17.50 -17.94
C ILE A 714 -14.69 -17.81 -18.45
N LYS A 715 -14.53 -18.94 -19.15
CA LYS A 715 -13.23 -19.40 -19.63
C LYS A 715 -12.95 -18.83 -21.02
N SER A 716 -11.99 -17.91 -21.13
CA SER A 716 -11.49 -17.39 -22.41
C SER A 716 -10.54 -18.40 -23.04
N GLN A 717 -10.83 -18.83 -24.26
CA GLN A 717 -10.13 -19.88 -25.01
C GLN A 717 -9.14 -19.34 -26.05
N ALA A 718 -9.13 -18.02 -26.23
CA ALA A 718 -8.21 -17.29 -27.10
C ALA A 718 -8.13 -15.83 -26.63
N MET A 719 -7.38 -15.00 -27.34
CA MET A 719 -7.24 -13.57 -27.04
C MET A 719 -7.32 -12.76 -28.33
N VAL A 720 -8.17 -11.74 -28.34
CA VAL A 720 -8.29 -10.77 -29.44
C VAL A 720 -7.16 -9.75 -29.31
N LEU A 721 -6.46 -9.47 -30.41
CA LEU A 721 -5.36 -8.50 -30.45
C LEU A 721 -5.88 -7.08 -30.70
N ALA A 722 -5.47 -6.14 -29.84
CA ALA A 722 -5.83 -4.73 -29.95
C ALA A 722 -4.60 -3.82 -29.77
N ALA A 723 -4.52 -2.75 -30.56
CA ALA A 723 -3.55 -1.69 -30.37
C ALA A 723 -4.03 -0.69 -29.32
N SER A 724 -3.12 -0.17 -28.52
CA SER A 724 -3.35 0.89 -27.55
C SER A 724 -2.34 2.00 -27.73
N ASN A 725 -2.79 3.25 -27.59
CA ASN A 725 -1.89 4.40 -27.50
C ASN A 725 -1.14 4.42 -26.14
N SER A 726 -0.12 5.27 -26.03
CA SER A 726 0.84 5.32 -24.92
C SER A 726 0.24 5.66 -23.55
N ASP A 727 -0.88 6.39 -23.51
CA ASP A 727 -1.60 6.74 -22.28
C ASP A 727 -2.80 5.81 -21.99
N HIS A 728 -3.00 4.77 -22.82
CA HIS A 728 -4.09 3.80 -22.73
C HIS A 728 -5.51 4.40 -22.75
N THR A 729 -5.67 5.61 -23.31
CA THR A 729 -6.97 6.28 -23.45
C THR A 729 -7.75 5.81 -24.68
N LYS A 730 -7.06 5.28 -25.70
CA LYS A 730 -7.65 4.78 -26.94
C LYS A 730 -7.15 3.37 -27.26
N VAL A 731 -8.08 2.47 -27.58
CA VAL A 731 -7.81 1.09 -27.97
C VAL A 731 -8.59 0.76 -29.25
N GLU A 732 -7.93 0.12 -30.21
CA GLU A 732 -8.50 -0.29 -31.50
C GLU A 732 -8.15 -1.74 -31.81
N LEU A 733 -9.07 -2.47 -32.46
CA LEU A 733 -8.82 -3.83 -32.90
C LEU A 733 -7.78 -3.87 -34.02
N VAL A 734 -6.95 -4.92 -34.04
CA VAL A 734 -6.10 -5.21 -35.20
C VAL A 734 -6.93 -5.94 -36.25
N GLU A 735 -7.20 -5.25 -37.36
CA GLU A 735 -8.10 -5.71 -38.42
C GLU A 735 -7.31 -6.34 -39.58
N PRO A 736 -7.65 -7.58 -39.98
CA PRO A 736 -7.15 -8.14 -41.22
C PRO A 736 -7.88 -7.54 -42.44
N PRO A 737 -7.33 -7.70 -43.66
CA PRO A 737 -8.01 -7.28 -44.89
C PRO A 737 -9.42 -7.89 -45.00
N LYS A 738 -10.35 -7.15 -45.62
CA LYS A 738 -11.77 -7.56 -45.72
C LYS A 738 -11.95 -8.93 -46.37
N ASP A 739 -11.11 -9.26 -47.34
CA ASP A 739 -11.18 -10.52 -48.11
C ASP A 739 -10.37 -11.66 -47.48
N ALA A 740 -9.73 -11.45 -46.33
CA ALA A 740 -8.93 -12.49 -45.67
C ALA A 740 -9.82 -13.65 -45.21
N ALA A 741 -9.35 -14.89 -45.37
CA ALA A 741 -10.15 -16.07 -45.06
C ALA A 741 -10.27 -16.27 -43.54
N ILE A 742 -11.45 -16.66 -43.05
CA ILE A 742 -11.65 -16.95 -41.63
C ILE A 742 -10.83 -18.19 -41.26
N GLY A 743 -10.09 -18.12 -40.16
CA GLY A 743 -9.16 -19.14 -39.70
C GLY A 743 -7.80 -19.14 -40.39
N GLU A 744 -7.57 -18.24 -41.34
CA GLU A 744 -6.26 -18.06 -41.95
C GLU A 744 -5.23 -17.65 -40.90
N ARG A 745 -4.11 -18.37 -40.87
CA ARG A 745 -2.99 -18.07 -39.98
C ARG A 745 -2.19 -16.89 -40.54
N LEU A 746 -1.90 -15.91 -39.69
CA LEU A 746 -1.05 -14.79 -40.05
C LEU A 746 0.39 -15.26 -40.22
N THR A 747 1.05 -14.70 -41.24
CA THR A 747 2.47 -14.92 -41.53
C THR A 747 3.26 -13.64 -41.28
N PHE A 748 4.55 -13.83 -41.01
CA PHE A 748 5.50 -12.75 -40.76
C PHE A 748 6.68 -12.94 -41.72
N PRO A 749 6.83 -12.09 -42.75
CA PRO A 749 7.92 -12.21 -43.71
C PRO A 749 9.30 -12.38 -43.03
N GLY A 750 10.02 -13.45 -43.40
CA GLY A 750 11.32 -13.79 -42.80
C GLY A 750 11.27 -14.67 -41.55
N PHE A 751 10.08 -15.10 -41.11
CA PHE A 751 9.91 -16.02 -39.99
C PHE A 751 9.08 -17.24 -40.41
N ASP A 752 9.77 -18.32 -40.77
CA ASP A 752 9.15 -19.59 -41.09
C ASP A 752 9.05 -20.50 -39.85
N GLY A 753 7.97 -21.28 -39.74
CA GLY A 753 7.79 -22.29 -38.69
C GLY A 753 6.34 -22.58 -38.32
N GLU A 754 6.15 -23.70 -37.63
CA GLU A 754 4.84 -24.15 -37.14
C GLU A 754 4.54 -23.63 -35.72
N PRO A 755 3.27 -23.35 -35.40
CA PRO A 755 2.92 -22.85 -34.08
C PRO A 755 3.01 -23.97 -33.03
N ASP A 756 3.28 -23.59 -31.78
CA ASP A 756 3.11 -24.52 -30.67
C ASP A 756 1.61 -24.89 -30.54
N SER A 757 1.28 -26.15 -30.26
CA SER A 757 -0.12 -26.57 -30.06
C SER A 757 -0.79 -25.85 -28.88
N VAL A 758 -0.05 -25.65 -27.78
CA VAL A 758 -0.38 -24.77 -26.66
C VAL A 758 0.93 -24.19 -26.12
N LEU A 759 1.01 -22.87 -25.99
CA LEU A 759 2.15 -22.17 -25.42
C LEU A 759 2.32 -22.55 -23.94
N ASN A 760 3.55 -22.94 -23.57
CA ASN A 760 3.89 -23.22 -22.19
C ASN A 760 4.03 -21.91 -21.39
N PRO A 761 3.16 -21.63 -20.40
CA PRO A 761 3.21 -20.37 -19.64
C PRO A 761 4.52 -20.15 -18.89
N LYS A 762 5.25 -21.22 -18.54
CA LYS A 762 6.56 -21.14 -17.86
C LYS A 762 7.67 -20.61 -18.77
N LYS A 763 7.52 -20.75 -20.10
CA LYS A 763 8.51 -20.31 -21.09
C LYS A 763 8.35 -18.85 -21.51
N LYS A 764 7.30 -18.14 -21.03
CA LYS A 764 7.01 -16.72 -21.30
C LYS A 764 7.12 -16.32 -22.78
N VAL A 765 6.67 -17.22 -23.69
CA VAL A 765 6.84 -17.07 -25.14
C VAL A 765 6.07 -15.87 -25.67
N TRP A 766 4.80 -15.75 -25.28
CA TRP A 766 3.95 -14.62 -25.65
C TRP A 766 4.50 -13.31 -25.09
N GLU A 767 4.84 -13.27 -23.79
CA GLU A 767 5.32 -12.07 -23.11
C GLU A 767 6.65 -11.57 -23.68
N THR A 768 7.51 -12.49 -24.14
CA THR A 768 8.79 -12.13 -24.78
C THR A 768 8.58 -11.55 -26.18
N LEU A 769 7.66 -12.12 -26.96
CA LEU A 769 7.39 -11.70 -28.34
C LEU A 769 6.53 -10.44 -28.41
N GLN A 770 5.55 -10.30 -27.51
CA GLN A 770 4.60 -9.19 -27.46
C GLN A 770 5.30 -7.83 -27.30
N VAL A 771 6.49 -7.76 -26.67
CA VAL A 771 7.28 -6.52 -26.57
C VAL A 771 7.65 -5.96 -27.96
N GLY A 772 7.76 -6.83 -28.97
CA GLY A 772 8.00 -6.40 -30.35
C GLY A 772 6.74 -5.98 -31.12
N PHE A 773 5.54 -6.16 -30.56
CA PHE A 773 4.27 -5.92 -31.24
C PHE A 773 3.87 -4.44 -31.12
N HIS A 774 3.76 -3.76 -32.25
CA HIS A 774 3.39 -2.34 -32.30
C HIS A 774 2.68 -1.99 -33.61
N THR A 775 2.10 -0.80 -33.68
CA THR A 775 1.62 -0.21 -34.94
C THR A 775 2.62 0.80 -35.45
N ASN A 776 2.89 0.84 -36.76
CA ASN A 776 3.79 1.82 -37.35
C ASN A 776 3.05 3.11 -37.77
N LYS A 777 3.78 4.05 -38.39
CA LYS A 777 3.23 5.34 -38.85
C LYS A 777 2.18 5.20 -39.95
N GLU A 778 2.21 4.11 -40.71
CA GLU A 778 1.24 3.76 -41.75
C GLU A 778 0.04 2.96 -41.21
N LEU A 779 -0.10 2.89 -39.87
CA LEU A 779 -1.17 2.18 -39.15
C LEU A 779 -1.16 0.66 -39.37
N VAL A 780 -0.02 0.10 -39.76
CA VAL A 780 0.18 -1.33 -39.97
C VAL A 780 0.58 -1.99 -38.64
N ALA A 781 -0.01 -3.14 -38.34
CA ALA A 781 0.40 -3.95 -37.20
C ALA A 781 1.69 -4.72 -37.53
N CYS A 782 2.71 -4.59 -36.67
CA CYS A 782 4.06 -5.07 -36.91
C CYS A 782 4.62 -5.83 -35.69
N TYR A 783 5.48 -6.81 -35.96
CA TYR A 783 6.40 -7.41 -35.00
C TYR A 783 7.82 -7.05 -35.39
N LYS A 784 8.54 -6.25 -34.58
CA LYS A 784 9.90 -5.76 -34.91
C LYS A 784 10.02 -5.25 -36.36
N ASP A 785 9.07 -4.38 -36.76
CA ASP A 785 8.93 -3.78 -38.10
C ASP A 785 8.48 -4.72 -39.23
N VAL A 786 8.22 -6.00 -38.94
CA VAL A 786 7.67 -6.96 -39.90
C VAL A 786 6.13 -6.99 -39.82
N PRO A 787 5.42 -6.78 -40.93
CA PRO A 787 3.96 -6.64 -40.92
C PRO A 787 3.24 -7.97 -40.69
N PHE A 788 2.12 -7.88 -39.98
CA PHE A 788 1.14 -8.96 -39.83
C PHE A 788 0.50 -9.21 -41.20
N THR A 789 0.76 -10.37 -41.80
CA THR A 789 0.43 -10.63 -43.21
C THR A 789 -0.56 -11.78 -43.37
N THR A 790 -1.54 -11.58 -44.25
CA THR A 790 -2.45 -12.60 -44.79
C THR A 790 -2.17 -12.77 -46.29
N SER A 791 -2.70 -13.81 -46.91
CA SER A 791 -2.61 -14.10 -48.35
C SER A 791 -3.14 -12.97 -49.25
N VAL A 792 -4.01 -12.11 -48.71
CA VAL A 792 -4.66 -11.02 -49.46
C VAL A 792 -4.20 -9.62 -49.01
N GLY A 793 -3.29 -9.51 -48.04
CA GLY A 793 -2.74 -8.23 -47.59
C GLY A 793 -2.34 -8.17 -46.12
N ILE A 794 -2.02 -6.97 -45.64
CA ILE A 794 -1.51 -6.70 -44.29
C ILE A 794 -2.61 -6.26 -43.31
N CYS A 795 -2.45 -6.60 -42.04
CA CYS A 795 -3.36 -6.19 -40.97
C CYS A 795 -3.07 -4.76 -40.49
N LYS A 796 -4.12 -4.00 -40.19
CA LYS A 796 -4.04 -2.57 -39.86
C LYS A 796 -4.92 -2.21 -38.66
N VAL A 797 -4.70 -1.02 -38.14
CA VAL A 797 -5.61 -0.35 -37.19
C VAL A 797 -6.18 0.91 -37.81
N ALA A 798 -7.21 1.49 -37.19
CA ALA A 798 -7.95 2.60 -37.78
C ALA A 798 -7.19 3.93 -37.68
N SER A 799 -6.50 4.18 -36.56
CA SER A 799 -5.82 5.46 -36.34
C SER A 799 -4.69 5.48 -35.30
N ILE A 800 -4.45 4.39 -34.55
CA ILE A 800 -3.34 4.35 -33.58
C ILE A 800 -2.00 4.10 -34.30
N SER A 801 -1.17 5.14 -34.43
CA SER A 801 0.24 5.02 -34.84
C SER A 801 1.15 4.90 -33.62
N ASP A 802 2.26 4.16 -33.73
CA ASP A 802 3.26 3.96 -32.67
C ASP A 802 2.67 3.41 -31.36
N GLY A 803 1.56 2.65 -31.46
CA GLY A 803 0.87 2.04 -30.32
C GLY A 803 1.36 0.64 -30.03
N SER A 804 1.26 0.19 -28.78
CA SER A 804 1.57 -1.20 -28.41
C SER A 804 0.38 -2.11 -28.70
N ILE A 805 0.60 -3.29 -29.27
CA ILE A 805 -0.46 -4.29 -29.50
C ILE A 805 -0.40 -5.34 -28.39
N ARG A 806 -1.56 -5.70 -27.84
CA ARG A 806 -1.72 -6.68 -26.76
C ARG A 806 -2.90 -7.60 -26.98
#